data_AF-A0AAD9D0D1-F1
#
_entry.id   AF-A0AAD9D0D1-F1
#
_cell.length_a   1.000
_cell.length_b   1.000
_cell.length_c   1.000
_cell.angle_alpha   90.00
_cell.angle_beta   90.00
_cell.angle_gamma   90.00
#
_symmetry.space_group_name_H-M   'P 1'
#
loop_
_entity.id
_entity.type
_entity.pdbx_description
1 polymer ?
#
loop_
_entity_poly.entity_id
_entity_poly.type
_entity_poly.pdbx_seq_one_letter_code
_entity_poly.pdbx_strand_id
1 'polypeptide(L)'
;MSQVSDSSSFKPSPSASDYPVSHLASSDPLPLPPLGPLASLPAEAQGLPQWKILLLVTAINSFSQRVITYLKYLGFENLAVVIATDREAMTSAAERFEPDLVVCPFLTAIIPATIFNKYITLVVHPGPPGDAGPSSLDWALLGDTGATSDSTAALHQVMSTSHDSLPAEAKQRTHWGTIVFQANEELDGGSVWAWEQYQLPQLGSTTKASLYQNQHSSAAISALTHALIRVYTLTAHLPREERIRVKPKQEWQELSLTHRSPFLGGPTHERPVLPPKLRRPEWDIHSASDIIRIVHASDSQPGAQISPLTGDSKSSLFIYGAHAHLEARSIPTTLYTSLGYATLGDVPNGTIIATRSGAAFFKTKTPVPGEAVGVWITHGRVPKKIGQALEPKIPLVHAIKAAGHERALKGVQEWEQPGFEHVEGTWQEVYVKTVVQDGQLAQLVYWDFYNGAFSTQQCQTLLRALQWATAPERGNVKIVALMGGSYFSNGIALNTIEDAPDPGLETWRNINAIDDIVEFLVSDTHAERSAFMRGCQPLCKRGIVTVACLRGNAAAGGVALAAACDVTIAARGVVLNPAYRGMGLHGSEFHSFSYLARCGPDVAASMLRDMLPQSSAESRRTGLVDIEVGTFAQTRDESHLEFVDQLKHLLTAPSTSSAAPACAPWCRPAIPGANLIAAMCHAKREAYTSRPTPLLHYRNEELSQMLLDCKHPTRSQRYHTRRYAFIRKVKNAKTKTPARYMGPLAGAPDEEELEHFDQAPGWVRGEEWGWVGLPTPPSLVTSESTRIPLYPSSAPLRTEMPRKDSQASQGSTTSSRPGESVASTDSSPNLQTPLIDFAEWNTGLTLDSPKRDSQEEISPLDKARPYVEAKIPGSHECEFPCLYEP
;
A
#
# COMPACT_ATOMS: atom_id res chain seq x y z
N MET A 1 41.09 -49.42 29.99
CA MET A 1 42.45 -48.86 29.92
C MET A 1 42.35 -47.38 30.26
N SER A 2 43.05 -47.02 31.35
CA SER A 2 43.57 -45.70 31.78
C SER A 2 43.91 -44.73 30.65
N GLN A 3 43.96 -43.38 30.76
CA GLN A 3 43.90 -42.41 31.87
C GLN A 3 43.99 -40.99 31.21
N VAL A 4 43.43 -39.95 31.86
CA VAL A 4 44.02 -38.58 32.08
C VAL A 4 44.12 -37.63 30.84
N SER A 5 43.77 -36.33 30.82
CA SER A 5 43.25 -35.32 31.79
C SER A 5 42.96 -33.98 31.06
N ASP A 6 42.01 -33.18 31.58
CA ASP A 6 41.96 -31.70 31.78
C ASP A 6 42.72 -30.74 30.85
N SER A 7 42.27 -29.51 30.51
CA SER A 7 41.12 -28.67 30.86
C SER A 7 41.18 -27.40 29.99
N SER A 8 40.04 -26.82 29.60
CA SER A 8 39.81 -25.37 29.65
C SER A 8 38.34 -25.04 29.33
N SER A 9 37.84 -24.09 30.11
CA SER A 9 36.46 -23.67 30.31
C SER A 9 35.79 -23.02 29.10
N PHE A 10 34.62 -23.54 28.71
CA PHE A 10 33.60 -22.80 27.96
C PHE A 10 32.45 -22.43 28.90
N LYS A 11 32.24 -21.12 29.12
CA LYS A 11 31.05 -20.59 29.79
C LYS A 11 29.83 -20.76 28.86
N PRO A 12 28.68 -21.27 29.35
CA PRO A 12 27.44 -21.22 28.58
C PRO A 12 26.89 -19.78 28.57
N SER A 13 26.38 -19.37 27.42
CA SER A 13 25.61 -18.16 27.16
C SER A 13 24.38 -18.06 28.08
N PRO A 14 23.99 -16.86 28.54
CA PRO A 14 22.88 -16.71 29.47
C PRO A 14 21.53 -17.01 28.80
N SER A 15 20.70 -17.74 29.53
CA SER A 15 19.31 -18.03 29.24
C SER A 15 18.47 -16.76 29.19
N ALA A 16 17.52 -16.72 28.26
CA ALA A 16 16.48 -15.71 28.15
C ALA A 16 15.48 -15.82 29.32
N SER A 17 15.86 -15.34 30.50
CA SER A 17 14.97 -15.19 31.65
C SER A 17 15.62 -14.30 32.70
N ASP A 18 15.77 -13.00 32.42
CA ASP A 18 15.99 -11.97 33.45
C ASP A 18 15.81 -10.59 32.79
N TYR A 19 14.56 -10.21 32.53
CA TYR A 19 14.17 -8.81 32.39
C TYR A 19 13.32 -8.44 33.60
N PRO A 20 13.67 -7.39 34.36
CA PRO A 20 12.90 -7.01 35.53
C PRO A 20 11.54 -6.48 35.08
N VAL A 21 10.47 -7.18 35.48
CA VAL A 21 9.10 -6.70 35.38
C VAL A 21 8.95 -5.51 36.33
N SER A 22 9.08 -4.30 35.80
CA SER A 22 8.74 -3.09 36.54
C SER A 22 7.21 -2.91 36.51
N HIS A 23 6.60 -3.09 37.69
CA HIS A 23 5.25 -2.61 37.95
C HIS A 23 5.24 -1.08 37.88
N LEU A 24 4.63 -0.51 36.84
CA LEU A 24 4.26 0.90 36.77
C LEU A 24 2.74 1.01 36.72
N ALA A 25 2.16 1.20 37.90
CA ALA A 25 0.85 1.82 38.03
C ALA A 25 1.04 3.34 37.90
N SER A 26 1.05 3.85 36.67
CA SER A 26 0.82 5.27 36.37
C SER A 26 -0.30 5.36 35.35
N SER A 27 -1.36 6.08 35.70
CA SER A 27 -2.60 6.22 34.93
C SER A 27 -2.52 7.15 33.73
N ASP A 28 -1.32 7.56 33.32
CA ASP A 28 -1.11 8.32 32.09
C ASP A 28 -0.68 7.35 30.97
N PRO A 29 -1.35 7.34 29.81
CA PRO A 29 -0.93 6.50 28.71
C PRO A 29 0.50 6.92 28.31
N LEU A 30 1.41 5.94 28.27
CA LEU A 30 2.77 6.15 27.77
C LEU A 30 2.69 6.88 26.41
N PRO A 31 3.51 7.92 26.17
CA PRO A 31 3.47 8.63 24.91
C PRO A 31 3.75 7.65 23.76
N LEU A 32 2.87 7.66 22.76
CA LEU A 32 3.05 6.83 21.57
C LEU A 32 4.41 7.18 20.91
N PRO A 33 5.15 6.18 20.39
CA PRO A 33 6.37 6.44 19.63
C PRO A 33 6.11 7.44 18.49
N PRO A 34 7.12 8.16 17.98
CA PRO A 34 6.92 9.06 16.84
C PRO A 34 6.57 8.31 15.54
N LEU A 35 5.99 9.02 14.55
CA LEU A 35 5.73 8.49 13.20
C LEU A 35 6.99 8.44 12.29
N GLY A 36 8.08 9.04 12.75
CA GLY A 36 9.37 9.09 12.09
C GLY A 36 10.45 9.31 13.14
N PRO A 37 11.67 9.75 12.77
CA PRO A 37 12.78 9.92 13.72
C PRO A 37 12.47 10.88 14.87
N LEU A 38 11.48 11.78 14.70
CA LEU A 38 11.15 12.83 15.66
C LEU A 38 9.64 12.87 15.91
N ALA A 39 9.24 13.09 17.16
CA ALA A 39 7.85 13.36 17.52
C ALA A 39 7.44 14.79 17.17
N SER A 40 8.40 15.71 17.28
CA SER A 40 8.31 17.14 16.95
C SER A 40 9.69 17.65 16.58
N LEU A 41 9.77 18.77 15.88
CA LEU A 41 11.06 19.41 15.57
C LEU A 41 11.75 19.93 16.84
N PRO A 42 13.10 19.95 16.87
CA PRO A 42 13.85 20.52 17.98
C PRO A 42 13.67 22.05 18.04
N ALA A 43 13.98 22.65 19.20
CA ALA A 43 13.71 24.06 19.49
C ALA A 43 14.33 25.01 18.45
N GLU A 44 15.57 24.74 18.06
CA GLU A 44 16.32 25.48 17.05
C GLU A 44 15.72 25.40 15.64
N ALA A 45 14.83 24.45 15.37
CA ALA A 45 14.18 24.25 14.08
C ALA A 45 12.65 24.49 14.12
N GLN A 46 12.12 25.11 15.18
CA GLN A 46 10.68 25.35 15.30
C GLN A 46 10.08 26.24 14.20
N GLY A 47 10.90 27.10 13.56
CA GLY A 47 10.45 27.93 12.43
C GLY A 47 10.54 27.24 11.07
N LEU A 48 11.15 26.05 10.97
CA LEU A 48 11.28 25.30 9.72
C LEU A 48 9.93 24.94 9.06
N PRO A 49 8.85 24.58 9.79
CA PRO A 49 7.56 24.29 9.17
C PRO A 49 6.94 25.46 8.39
N GLN A 50 7.40 26.69 8.65
CA GLN A 50 6.97 27.88 7.92
C GLN A 50 7.62 28.01 6.53
N TRP A 51 8.72 27.29 6.27
CA TRP A 51 9.41 27.32 4.98
C TRP A 51 8.56 26.74 3.86
N LYS A 52 8.68 27.35 2.68
CA LYS A 52 8.11 26.81 1.44
C LYS A 52 8.99 25.66 0.93
N ILE A 53 8.47 24.44 0.95
CA ILE A 53 9.17 23.26 0.45
C ILE A 53 8.54 22.79 -0.87
N LEU A 54 9.35 22.72 -1.92
CA LEU A 54 8.95 22.14 -3.20
C LEU A 54 9.49 20.71 -3.31
N LEU A 55 8.60 19.74 -3.47
CA LEU A 55 8.96 18.35 -3.78
C LEU A 55 8.95 18.14 -5.30
N LEU A 56 10.10 17.83 -5.89
CA LEU A 56 10.19 17.37 -7.28
C LEU A 56 10.30 15.85 -7.30
N VAL A 57 9.35 15.18 -7.96
CA VAL A 57 9.27 13.70 -7.95
C VAL A 57 9.04 13.14 -9.34
N THR A 58 9.66 12.00 -9.68
CA THR A 58 9.31 11.26 -10.90
C THR A 58 7.89 10.71 -10.83
N ALA A 59 7.45 10.30 -9.64
CA ALA A 59 6.10 9.84 -9.37
C ALA A 59 5.79 10.03 -7.89
N ILE A 60 4.50 10.18 -7.55
CA ILE A 60 4.02 10.20 -6.17
C ILE A 60 3.98 8.74 -5.66
N ASN A 61 5.16 8.15 -5.49
CA ASN A 61 5.36 6.76 -5.08
C ASN A 61 5.15 6.59 -3.56
N SER A 62 5.32 5.36 -3.05
CA SER A 62 5.17 5.06 -1.62
C SER A 62 6.08 5.91 -0.72
N PHE A 63 7.32 6.17 -1.15
CA PHE A 63 8.26 6.97 -0.36
C PHE A 63 7.90 8.46 -0.38
N SER A 64 7.55 9.02 -1.54
CA SER A 64 7.06 10.40 -1.65
C SER A 64 5.82 10.62 -0.79
N GLN A 65 4.87 9.69 -0.77
CA GLN A 65 3.70 9.78 0.13
C GLN A 65 4.09 9.72 1.60
N ARG A 66 5.06 8.87 1.98
CA ARG A 66 5.59 8.82 3.35
C ARG A 66 6.23 10.15 3.75
N VAL A 67 7.02 10.76 2.87
CA VAL A 67 7.58 12.11 3.08
C VAL A 67 6.48 13.14 3.26
N ILE A 68 5.48 13.18 2.37
CA ILE A 68 4.36 14.13 2.44
C ILE A 68 3.62 14.00 3.78
N THR A 69 3.20 12.79 4.14
CA THR A 69 2.44 12.55 5.37
C THR A 69 3.25 12.83 6.64
N TYR A 70 4.56 12.53 6.63
CA TYR A 70 5.42 12.78 7.78
C TYR A 70 5.78 14.26 7.96
N LEU A 71 6.03 15.00 6.87
CA LEU A 71 6.21 16.45 6.95
C LEU A 71 4.93 17.13 7.46
N LYS A 72 3.75 16.72 6.99
CA LYS A 72 2.48 17.20 7.55
C LYS A 72 2.35 16.90 9.04
N TYR A 73 2.73 15.69 9.47
CA TYR A 73 2.77 15.33 10.89
C TYR A 73 3.69 16.24 11.73
N LEU A 74 4.82 16.68 11.16
CA LEU A 74 5.72 17.64 11.80
C LEU A 74 5.25 19.11 11.71
N GLY A 75 4.07 19.37 11.13
CA GLY A 75 3.45 20.70 11.05
C GLY A 75 3.79 21.50 9.79
N PHE A 76 4.39 20.90 8.76
CA PHE A 76 4.66 21.59 7.50
C PHE A 76 3.38 21.76 6.68
N GLU A 77 2.93 23.02 6.55
CA GLU A 77 1.72 23.37 5.78
C GLU A 77 2.07 23.92 4.39
N ASN A 78 3.24 24.54 4.23
CA ASN A 78 3.70 25.17 2.98
C ASN A 78 4.43 24.18 2.05
N LEU A 79 3.75 23.09 1.68
CA LEU A 79 4.28 22.04 0.81
C LEU A 79 3.63 22.09 -0.58
N ALA A 80 4.44 22.07 -1.63
CA ALA A 80 3.99 21.83 -2.99
C ALA A 80 4.72 20.62 -3.58
N VAL A 81 4.01 19.76 -4.30
CA VAL A 81 4.59 18.63 -5.04
C VAL A 81 4.43 18.89 -6.52
N VAL A 82 5.44 18.55 -7.30
CA VAL A 82 5.41 18.58 -8.75
C VAL A 82 6.04 17.31 -9.32
N ILE A 83 5.29 16.65 -10.20
CA ILE A 83 5.80 15.55 -11.02
C ILE A 83 6.78 16.15 -12.04
N ALA A 84 8.03 15.71 -11.97
CA ALA A 84 9.13 16.16 -12.81
C ALA A 84 9.01 15.58 -14.24
N THR A 85 8.13 16.16 -15.05
CA THR A 85 7.90 15.73 -16.44
C THR A 85 9.06 16.13 -17.36
N ASP A 86 9.44 17.40 -17.31
CA ASP A 86 10.43 18.02 -18.17
C ASP A 86 11.07 19.23 -17.47
N ARG A 87 12.11 19.78 -18.09
CA ARG A 87 12.92 20.87 -17.53
C ARG A 87 12.14 22.16 -17.36
N GLU A 88 11.28 22.50 -18.32
CA GLU A 88 10.52 23.75 -18.30
C GLU A 88 9.47 23.73 -17.19
N ALA A 89 8.74 22.62 -17.04
CA ALA A 89 7.76 22.43 -15.98
C ALA A 89 8.39 22.53 -14.58
N MET A 90 9.57 21.92 -14.39
CA MET A 90 10.30 22.01 -13.12
C MET A 90 10.75 23.44 -12.81
N THR A 91 11.34 24.14 -13.80
CA THR A 91 11.80 25.52 -13.63
C THR A 91 10.62 26.46 -13.34
N SER A 92 9.54 26.36 -14.12
CA SER A 92 8.33 27.18 -13.93
C SER A 92 7.70 26.96 -12.56
N ALA A 93 7.67 25.72 -12.06
CA ALA A 93 7.18 25.43 -10.72
C ALA A 93 8.02 26.10 -9.62
N ALA A 94 9.35 26.00 -9.72
CA ALA A 94 10.26 26.62 -8.77
C ALA A 94 10.15 28.16 -8.79
N GLU A 95 10.06 28.76 -9.97
CA GLU A 95 9.93 30.22 -10.13
C GLU A 95 8.61 30.75 -9.57
N ARG A 96 7.49 30.07 -9.80
CA ARG A 96 6.18 30.51 -9.27
C ARG A 96 6.04 30.30 -7.76
N PHE A 97 6.62 29.22 -7.24
CA PHE A 97 6.48 28.89 -5.81
C PHE A 97 7.45 29.68 -4.93
N GLU A 98 8.62 30.00 -5.49
CA GLU A 98 9.76 30.60 -4.80
C GLU A 98 10.09 29.85 -3.49
N PRO A 99 10.48 28.56 -3.59
CA PRO A 99 10.74 27.73 -2.42
C PRO A 99 11.89 28.29 -1.59
N ASP A 100 11.84 28.09 -0.28
CA ASP A 100 13.02 28.21 0.57
C ASP A 100 13.97 27.02 0.37
N LEU A 101 13.41 25.86 -0.02
CA LEU A 101 14.14 24.62 -0.22
C LEU A 101 13.44 23.71 -1.24
N VAL A 102 14.23 23.07 -2.12
CA VAL A 102 13.75 22.02 -3.01
C VAL A 102 14.20 20.67 -2.48
N VAL A 103 13.32 19.67 -2.52
CA VAL A 103 13.63 18.29 -2.12
C VAL A 103 13.20 17.33 -3.23
N CYS A 104 14.03 16.35 -3.52
CA CYS A 104 13.81 15.32 -4.53
C CYS A 104 13.83 13.95 -3.85
N PRO A 105 12.69 13.48 -3.27
CA PRO A 105 12.62 12.18 -2.59
C PRO A 105 12.80 10.98 -3.53
N PHE A 106 12.38 11.13 -4.78
CA PHE A 106 12.48 10.11 -5.81
C PHE A 106 12.51 10.79 -7.17
N LEU A 107 13.68 10.83 -7.81
CA LEU A 107 13.86 11.52 -9.08
C LEU A 107 14.73 10.70 -10.03
N THR A 108 14.32 10.64 -11.29
CA THR A 108 15.03 9.99 -12.40
C THR A 108 15.34 10.98 -13.52
N ALA A 109 14.82 12.21 -13.42
CA ALA A 109 15.06 13.29 -14.36
C ALA A 109 16.24 14.14 -13.87
N ILE A 110 16.99 14.69 -14.82
CA ILE A 110 18.06 15.64 -14.51
C ILE A 110 17.43 16.96 -14.05
N ILE A 111 17.86 17.46 -12.89
CA ILE A 111 17.41 18.73 -12.33
C ILE A 111 18.01 19.88 -13.18
N PRO A 112 17.22 20.86 -13.63
CA PRO A 112 17.75 22.03 -14.33
C PRO A 112 18.70 22.86 -13.45
N ALA A 113 19.81 23.33 -14.03
CA ALA A 113 20.75 24.22 -13.37
C ALA A 113 20.11 25.52 -12.86
N THR A 114 19.06 26.01 -13.53
CA THR A 114 18.27 27.17 -13.08
C THR A 114 17.62 26.98 -11.71
N ILE A 115 17.41 25.73 -11.28
CA ILE A 115 16.88 25.41 -9.96
C ILE A 115 18.01 25.27 -8.95
N PHE A 116 18.93 24.33 -9.18
CA PHE A 116 19.96 24.02 -8.18
C PHE A 116 21.04 25.11 -8.04
N ASN A 117 21.14 26.06 -8.97
CA ASN A 117 21.99 27.27 -8.83
C ASN A 117 21.28 28.43 -8.12
N LYS A 118 19.97 28.31 -7.85
CA LYS A 118 19.17 29.36 -7.19
C LYS A 118 18.67 28.94 -5.81
N TYR A 119 18.30 27.67 -5.65
CA TYR A 119 17.75 27.11 -4.42
C TYR A 119 18.63 25.95 -3.95
N ILE A 120 18.82 25.82 -2.63
CA ILE A 120 19.33 24.55 -2.08
C ILE A 120 18.37 23.45 -2.55
N THR A 121 18.92 22.43 -3.19
CA THR A 121 18.15 21.33 -3.77
C THR A 121 18.69 20.02 -3.23
N LEU A 122 17.93 19.36 -2.36
CA LEU A 122 18.33 18.12 -1.70
C LEU A 122 17.80 16.91 -2.46
N VAL A 123 18.66 15.94 -2.75
CA VAL A 123 18.32 14.70 -3.44
C VAL A 123 18.51 13.53 -2.48
N VAL A 124 17.51 12.65 -2.40
CA VAL A 124 17.60 11.39 -1.67
C VAL A 124 18.11 10.31 -2.62
N HIS A 125 19.26 9.73 -2.30
CA HIS A 125 19.86 8.63 -3.07
C HIS A 125 19.84 7.32 -2.26
N PRO A 126 19.38 6.20 -2.82
CA PRO A 126 19.32 4.90 -2.14
C PRO A 126 20.68 4.18 -2.11
N GLY A 127 21.74 4.91 -1.80
CA GLY A 127 23.10 4.40 -1.62
C GLY A 127 23.82 5.12 -0.46
N PRO A 128 24.82 4.47 0.15
CA PRO A 128 25.71 5.09 1.15
C PRO A 128 26.66 6.12 0.51
N PRO A 129 27.40 6.92 1.32
CA PRO A 129 28.42 7.82 0.77
C PRO A 129 29.42 7.09 -0.13
N GLY A 130 29.73 7.67 -1.29
CA GLY A 130 30.63 7.10 -2.29
C GLY A 130 30.00 6.06 -3.23
N ASP A 131 28.73 5.68 -3.03
CA ASP A 131 27.93 4.97 -4.03
C ASP A 131 27.26 5.99 -4.96
N ALA A 132 27.24 5.70 -6.26
CA ALA A 132 26.61 6.54 -7.27
C ALA A 132 26.02 5.68 -8.39
N GLY A 133 24.95 6.18 -9.02
CA GLY A 133 24.33 5.58 -10.18
C GLY A 133 22.92 5.00 -9.94
N PRO A 134 22.19 4.68 -11.02
CA PRO A 134 20.73 4.50 -10.98
C PRO A 134 20.26 3.10 -10.57
N SER A 135 21.16 2.19 -10.19
CA SER A 135 20.86 0.79 -9.88
C SER A 135 21.48 0.33 -8.54
N SER A 136 21.73 1.24 -7.61
CA SER A 136 22.40 0.98 -6.31
C SER A 136 21.84 -0.23 -5.54
N LEU A 137 20.52 -0.24 -5.28
CA LEU A 137 19.89 -1.35 -4.57
C LEU A 137 19.90 -2.66 -5.36
N ASP A 138 19.87 -2.57 -6.69
CA ASP A 138 19.91 -3.72 -7.57
C ASP A 138 21.26 -4.45 -7.46
N TRP A 139 22.36 -3.70 -7.50
CA TRP A 139 23.71 -4.25 -7.31
C TRP A 139 23.89 -4.83 -5.91
N ALA A 140 23.46 -4.11 -4.88
CA ALA A 140 23.52 -4.59 -3.50
C ALA A 140 22.74 -5.91 -3.31
N LEU A 141 21.53 -6.00 -3.87
CA LEU A 141 20.68 -7.21 -3.77
C LEU A 141 21.08 -8.34 -4.72
N LEU A 142 21.89 -8.08 -5.75
CA LEU A 142 22.57 -9.13 -6.48
C LEU A 142 23.76 -9.71 -5.69
N GLY A 143 24.21 -9.05 -4.63
CA GLY A 143 25.32 -9.48 -3.80
C GLY A 143 26.66 -8.82 -4.16
N ASP A 144 26.65 -7.65 -4.82
CA ASP A 144 27.88 -6.88 -5.03
C ASP A 144 28.45 -6.39 -3.68
N THR A 145 29.64 -6.88 -3.34
CA THR A 145 30.35 -6.52 -2.11
C THR A 145 31.21 -5.28 -2.24
N GLY A 146 31.41 -4.76 -3.46
CA GLY A 146 32.34 -3.65 -3.74
C GLY A 146 33.81 -4.04 -3.68
N ALA A 147 34.13 -5.33 -3.63
CA ALA A 147 35.51 -5.81 -3.58
C ALA A 147 36.34 -5.38 -4.81
N THR A 148 35.68 -5.13 -5.94
CA THR A 148 36.30 -4.58 -7.15
C THR A 148 35.60 -3.28 -7.58
N SER A 149 36.39 -2.34 -8.10
CA SER A 149 35.88 -1.12 -8.72
C SER A 149 35.35 -1.35 -10.14
N ASP A 150 35.84 -2.38 -10.85
CA ASP A 150 35.37 -2.74 -12.19
C ASP A 150 33.99 -3.40 -12.15
N SER A 151 32.98 -2.67 -12.63
CA SER A 151 31.59 -3.13 -12.69
C SER A 151 31.38 -4.37 -13.56
N THR A 152 32.19 -4.59 -14.60
CA THR A 152 32.09 -5.78 -15.46
C THR A 152 32.56 -7.01 -14.71
N ALA A 153 33.69 -6.89 -14.02
CA ALA A 153 34.22 -7.95 -13.17
C ALA A 153 33.27 -8.26 -11.99
N ALA A 154 32.70 -7.23 -11.35
CA ALA A 154 31.72 -7.39 -10.28
C ALA A 154 30.47 -8.15 -10.77
N LEU A 155 29.92 -7.76 -11.93
CA LEU A 155 28.76 -8.43 -12.50
C LEU A 155 29.05 -9.89 -12.84
N HIS A 156 30.21 -10.15 -13.45
CA HIS A 156 30.63 -11.50 -13.75
C HIS A 156 30.72 -12.34 -12.47
N GLN A 157 31.30 -11.80 -11.40
CA GLN A 157 31.39 -12.49 -10.11
C GLN A 157 30.01 -12.87 -9.55
N VAL A 158 29.03 -11.97 -9.61
CA VAL A 158 27.71 -12.23 -8.99
C VAL A 158 26.78 -13.08 -9.86
N MET A 159 27.04 -13.18 -11.18
CA MET A 159 26.18 -13.88 -12.14
C MET A 159 26.76 -15.16 -12.77
N SER A 160 28.08 -15.38 -12.73
CA SER A 160 28.71 -16.53 -13.42
C SER A 160 28.90 -17.77 -12.54
N THR A 161 28.78 -17.61 -11.22
CA THR A 161 28.94 -18.70 -10.25
C THR A 161 27.78 -18.70 -9.24
N SER A 162 27.50 -19.88 -8.70
CA SER A 162 26.49 -20.01 -7.65
C SER A 162 27.00 -19.40 -6.34
N HIS A 163 26.22 -18.49 -5.74
CA HIS A 163 26.59 -17.87 -4.46
C HIS A 163 26.63 -18.87 -3.31
N ASP A 164 25.99 -20.03 -3.45
CA ASP A 164 26.02 -21.07 -2.41
C ASP A 164 27.44 -21.60 -2.17
N SER A 165 28.29 -21.54 -3.19
CA SER A 165 29.71 -21.95 -3.13
C SER A 165 30.65 -20.94 -2.45
N LEU A 166 30.20 -19.71 -2.20
CA LEU A 166 31.01 -18.64 -1.61
C LEU A 166 30.98 -18.69 -0.07
N PRO A 167 32.03 -18.25 0.64
CA PRO A 167 31.95 -18.04 2.08
C PRO A 167 31.02 -16.86 2.42
N ALA A 168 30.42 -16.84 3.62
CA ALA A 168 29.34 -15.91 3.98
C ALA A 168 29.72 -14.42 3.79
N GLU A 169 30.94 -14.06 4.18
CA GLU A 169 31.53 -12.73 4.04
C GLU A 169 31.75 -12.29 2.58
N ALA A 170 31.83 -13.23 1.64
CA ALA A 170 31.95 -12.95 0.21
C ALA A 170 30.59 -12.93 -0.52
N LYS A 171 29.48 -13.33 0.15
CA LYS A 171 28.14 -13.39 -0.47
C LYS A 171 27.44 -12.04 -0.54
N GLN A 172 27.63 -11.20 0.47
CA GLN A 172 26.91 -9.92 0.61
C GLN A 172 27.65 -8.95 1.54
N ARG A 173 27.32 -7.66 1.42
CA ARG A 173 27.67 -6.64 2.42
C ARG A 173 26.81 -6.79 3.66
N THR A 174 27.30 -6.33 4.80
CA THR A 174 26.53 -6.35 6.07
C THR A 174 25.52 -5.19 6.15
N HIS A 175 25.84 -4.05 5.55
CA HIS A 175 25.04 -2.83 5.62
C HIS A 175 24.87 -2.21 4.23
N TRP A 176 23.81 -1.42 4.10
CA TRP A 176 23.62 -0.46 3.02
C TRP A 176 23.24 0.90 3.61
N GLY A 177 22.99 1.90 2.78
CA GLY A 177 22.69 3.23 3.26
C GLY A 177 21.87 4.08 2.31
N THR A 178 21.65 5.31 2.74
CA THR A 178 21.01 6.36 1.95
C THR A 178 21.60 7.70 2.33
N ILE A 179 21.92 8.50 1.33
CA ILE A 179 22.41 9.87 1.49
C ILE A 179 21.32 10.87 1.11
N VAL A 180 21.39 12.05 1.72
CA VAL A 180 20.71 13.25 1.29
C VAL A 180 21.76 14.29 0.96
N PHE A 181 21.95 14.53 -0.34
CA PHE A 181 23.01 15.41 -0.85
C PHE A 181 22.43 16.63 -1.56
N GLN A 182 23.22 17.69 -1.65
CA GLN A 182 22.83 18.89 -2.39
C GLN A 182 23.22 18.76 -3.87
N ALA A 183 22.25 18.86 -4.77
CA ALA A 183 22.48 18.79 -6.21
C ALA A 183 23.50 19.82 -6.70
N ASN A 184 24.36 19.39 -7.63
CA ASN A 184 25.31 20.20 -8.39
C ASN A 184 25.33 19.72 -9.86
N GLU A 185 26.34 20.12 -10.63
CA GLU A 185 26.49 19.70 -12.03
C GLU A 185 26.94 18.23 -12.19
N GLU A 186 27.48 17.62 -11.14
CA GLU A 186 27.96 16.25 -11.13
C GLU A 186 26.83 15.28 -10.73
N LEU A 187 26.72 14.15 -11.43
CA LEU A 187 25.73 13.13 -11.09
C LEU A 187 26.07 12.51 -9.73
N ASP A 188 25.17 12.62 -8.77
CA ASP A 188 25.32 12.12 -7.38
C ASP A 188 26.60 12.60 -6.65
N GLY A 189 27.29 13.63 -7.16
CA GLY A 189 28.58 14.13 -6.65
C GLY A 189 28.49 15.27 -5.64
N GLY A 190 27.26 15.67 -5.27
CA GLY A 190 27.03 16.80 -4.39
C GLY A 190 27.38 16.57 -2.92
N SER A 191 27.57 17.64 -2.16
CA SER A 191 27.90 17.54 -0.73
C SER A 191 26.76 16.91 0.08
N VAL A 192 27.09 15.93 0.93
CA VAL A 192 26.11 15.20 1.75
C VAL A 192 25.73 16.02 2.99
N TRP A 193 24.43 16.31 3.15
CA TRP A 193 23.88 17.03 4.29
C TRP A 193 23.56 16.12 5.47
N ALA A 194 23.13 14.89 5.20
CA ALA A 194 22.94 13.83 6.17
C ALA A 194 22.88 12.48 5.45
N TRP A 195 23.22 11.41 6.17
CA TRP A 195 23.05 10.06 5.67
C TRP A 195 22.86 9.08 6.80
N GLU A 196 22.22 7.95 6.49
CA GLU A 196 22.00 6.88 7.45
C GLU A 196 22.33 5.53 6.82
N GLN A 197 22.69 4.56 7.66
CA GLN A 197 22.91 3.17 7.27
C GLN A 197 21.98 2.21 8.02
N TYR A 198 21.76 1.06 7.40
CA TYR A 198 20.94 -0.01 7.94
C TYR A 198 21.52 -1.36 7.56
N GLN A 199 21.25 -2.36 8.40
CA GLN A 199 21.66 -3.73 8.14
C GLN A 199 20.89 -4.27 6.92
N LEU A 200 21.61 -4.90 5.99
CA LEU A 200 20.99 -5.59 4.88
C LEU A 200 20.36 -6.90 5.36
N PRO A 201 19.10 -7.20 4.97
CA PRO A 201 18.53 -8.53 5.15
C PRO A 201 19.36 -9.58 4.42
N GLN A 202 19.23 -10.84 4.83
CA GLN A 202 19.86 -11.95 4.12
C GLN A 202 19.48 -11.93 2.63
N LEU A 203 20.47 -12.12 1.76
CA LEU A 203 20.28 -12.16 0.32
C LEU A 203 19.17 -13.15 -0.08
N GLY A 204 18.24 -12.72 -0.95
CA GLY A 204 17.10 -13.51 -1.38
C GLY A 204 15.95 -13.64 -0.37
N SER A 205 16.04 -13.01 0.81
CA SER A 205 14.92 -12.97 1.78
C SER A 205 13.90 -11.86 1.49
N THR A 206 14.30 -10.84 0.73
CA THR A 206 13.47 -9.66 0.46
C THR A 206 13.64 -9.17 -0.96
N THR A 207 12.56 -8.68 -1.56
CA THR A 207 12.59 -8.03 -2.86
C THR A 207 13.14 -6.60 -2.76
N LYS A 208 13.62 -6.05 -3.88
CA LYS A 208 14.04 -4.65 -3.96
C LYS A 208 12.94 -3.69 -3.53
N ALA A 209 11.70 -3.94 -3.97
CA ALA A 209 10.55 -3.13 -3.57
C ALA A 209 10.31 -3.18 -2.05
N SER A 210 10.41 -4.37 -1.44
CA SER A 210 10.23 -4.54 0.01
C SER A 210 11.36 -3.86 0.80
N LEU A 211 12.62 -4.01 0.40
CA LEU A 211 13.74 -3.29 1.01
C LEU A 211 13.58 -1.76 0.91
N TYR A 212 13.14 -1.28 -0.26
CA TYR A 212 12.89 0.14 -0.53
C TYR A 212 11.82 0.70 0.42
N GLN A 213 10.74 -0.05 0.67
CA GLN A 213 9.61 0.38 1.49
C GLN A 213 9.83 0.27 2.99
N ASN A 214 10.73 -0.61 3.42
CA ASN A 214 11.01 -0.85 4.83
C ASN A 214 12.30 -0.13 5.26
N GLN A 215 13.43 -0.84 5.29
CA GLN A 215 14.69 -0.36 5.85
C GLN A 215 15.17 0.93 5.17
N HIS A 216 15.14 0.98 3.83
CA HIS A 216 15.57 2.17 3.10
C HIS A 216 14.67 3.36 3.39
N SER A 217 13.35 3.23 3.29
CA SER A 217 12.41 4.33 3.56
C SER A 217 12.54 4.87 4.99
N SER A 218 12.77 4.01 5.98
CA SER A 218 13.02 4.44 7.37
C SER A 218 14.30 5.28 7.47
N ALA A 219 15.42 4.75 6.97
CA ALA A 219 16.70 5.44 6.97
C ALA A 219 16.65 6.76 6.17
N ALA A 220 15.93 6.78 5.05
CA ALA A 220 15.82 7.95 4.18
C ALA A 220 14.95 9.05 4.81
N ILE A 221 13.89 8.71 5.53
CA ILE A 221 13.15 9.69 6.34
C ILE A 221 14.05 10.26 7.44
N SER A 222 14.86 9.42 8.10
CA SER A 222 15.84 9.89 9.09
C SER A 222 16.83 10.88 8.48
N ALA A 223 17.50 10.50 7.39
CA ALA A 223 18.46 11.33 6.69
C ALA A 223 17.83 12.64 6.19
N LEU A 224 16.67 12.58 5.55
CA LEU A 224 15.97 13.76 5.04
C LEU A 224 15.62 14.72 6.17
N THR A 225 15.02 14.25 7.26
CA THR A 225 14.59 15.12 8.37
C THR A 225 15.78 15.85 8.98
N HIS A 226 16.90 15.16 9.20
CA HIS A 226 18.11 15.78 9.73
C HIS A 226 18.76 16.73 8.73
N ALA A 227 18.74 16.42 7.42
CA ALA A 227 19.21 17.34 6.39
C ALA A 227 18.39 18.64 6.38
N LEU A 228 17.05 18.56 6.47
CA LEU A 228 16.18 19.73 6.56
C LEU A 228 16.52 20.60 7.78
N ILE A 229 16.66 19.99 8.96
CA ILE A 229 17.04 20.70 10.19
C ILE A 229 18.40 21.35 10.05
N ARG A 230 19.41 20.63 9.53
CA ARG A 230 20.77 21.16 9.35
C ARG A 230 20.80 22.33 8.38
N VAL A 231 20.09 22.24 7.25
CA VAL A 231 19.97 23.35 6.29
C VAL A 231 19.31 24.54 6.97
N TYR A 232 18.19 24.34 7.67
CA TYR A 232 17.49 25.41 8.38
C TYR A 232 18.39 26.12 9.39
N THR A 233 18.98 25.36 10.31
CA THR A 233 19.79 25.91 11.41
C THR A 233 20.99 26.70 10.88
N LEU A 234 21.61 26.24 9.79
CA LEU A 234 22.77 26.92 9.21
C LEU A 234 22.42 28.10 8.29
N THR A 235 21.20 28.19 7.77
CA THR A 235 20.90 29.14 6.68
C THR A 235 19.71 30.06 6.91
N ALA A 236 18.85 29.80 7.90
CA ALA A 236 17.63 30.58 8.13
C ALA A 236 17.89 32.06 8.44
N HIS A 237 19.03 32.38 9.05
CA HIS A 237 19.45 33.75 9.37
C HIS A 237 20.10 34.49 8.19
N LEU A 238 20.35 33.81 7.07
CA LEU A 238 21.02 34.38 5.90
C LEU A 238 20.01 34.85 4.84
N PRO A 239 20.36 35.86 4.03
CA PRO A 239 19.65 36.19 2.79
C PRO A 239 19.55 34.97 1.87
N ARG A 240 18.44 34.82 1.15
CA ARG A 240 18.12 33.62 0.36
C ARG A 240 19.22 33.29 -0.66
N GLU A 241 19.75 34.30 -1.32
CA GLU A 241 20.82 34.23 -2.32
C GLU A 241 22.17 33.73 -1.76
N GLU A 242 22.39 33.87 -0.45
CA GLU A 242 23.62 33.40 0.20
C GLU A 242 23.51 31.96 0.71
N ARG A 243 22.28 31.49 1.01
CA ARG A 243 22.04 30.16 1.59
C ARG A 243 22.68 29.04 0.78
N ILE A 244 22.57 29.11 -0.55
CA ILE A 244 23.09 28.10 -1.48
C ILE A 244 24.60 27.86 -1.36
N ARG A 245 25.35 28.87 -0.90
CA ARG A 245 26.81 28.80 -0.74
C ARG A 245 27.23 28.08 0.54
N VAL A 246 26.30 27.89 1.48
CA VAL A 246 26.59 27.19 2.74
C VAL A 246 26.86 25.73 2.44
N LYS A 247 27.95 25.22 3.01
CA LYS A 247 28.40 23.83 2.86
C LYS A 247 28.12 23.03 4.13
N PRO A 248 27.73 21.75 4.00
CA PRO A 248 27.59 20.88 5.16
C PRO A 248 28.95 20.62 5.82
N LYS A 249 28.95 20.36 7.12
CA LYS A 249 30.18 20.03 7.86
C LYS A 249 30.78 18.72 7.33
N GLN A 250 32.11 18.61 7.34
CA GLN A 250 32.82 17.40 6.91
C GLN A 250 32.37 16.16 7.71
N GLU A 251 32.21 16.28 9.03
CA GLU A 251 31.72 15.17 9.88
C GLU A 251 30.36 14.61 9.46
N TRP A 252 29.49 15.41 8.82
CA TRP A 252 28.17 14.96 8.36
C TRP A 252 28.22 14.14 7.08
N GLN A 253 29.32 14.28 6.34
CA GLN A 253 29.59 13.52 5.12
C GLN A 253 30.26 12.19 5.47
N GLU A 254 31.03 12.15 6.55
CA GLU A 254 31.82 10.97 6.97
C GLU A 254 31.07 10.05 7.93
N LEU A 255 30.16 10.57 8.76
CA LEU A 255 29.54 9.82 9.86
C LEU A 255 28.02 9.72 9.70
N SER A 256 27.51 8.50 9.85
CA SER A 256 26.08 8.18 9.90
C SER A 256 25.38 8.88 11.07
N LEU A 257 24.07 9.09 10.93
CA LEU A 257 23.27 9.78 11.96
C LEU A 257 23.21 8.99 13.26
N THR A 258 22.73 7.73 13.23
CA THR A 258 22.48 6.95 14.46
C THR A 258 23.77 6.50 15.13
N HIS A 259 24.69 5.91 14.36
CA HIS A 259 25.89 5.28 14.94
C HIS A 259 27.10 6.20 15.02
N ARG A 260 27.05 7.38 14.38
CA ARG A 260 28.18 8.32 14.31
C ARG A 260 29.47 7.63 13.82
N SER A 261 29.32 6.68 12.90
CA SER A 261 30.40 5.87 12.34
C SER A 261 30.44 5.98 10.81
N PRO A 262 31.61 5.73 10.19
CA PRO A 262 31.72 5.51 8.74
C PRO A 262 30.86 4.35 8.26
N PHE A 263 30.75 4.21 6.93
CA PHE A 263 29.95 3.15 6.33
C PHE A 263 30.50 1.76 6.68
N LEU A 264 29.65 0.91 7.24
CA LEU A 264 30.02 -0.42 7.74
C LEU A 264 29.96 -1.51 6.65
N GLY A 265 29.40 -1.21 5.47
CA GLY A 265 29.16 -2.18 4.40
C GLY A 265 30.31 -2.31 3.38
N GLY A 266 31.52 -1.85 3.72
CA GLY A 266 32.71 -1.98 2.88
C GLY A 266 32.84 -0.95 1.75
N PRO A 267 33.77 -1.13 0.80
CA PRO A 267 34.07 -0.14 -0.24
C PRO A 267 32.90 0.16 -1.17
N THR A 268 32.68 1.41 -1.52
CA THR A 268 31.62 1.86 -2.44
C THR A 268 32.22 2.37 -3.74
N HIS A 269 31.49 2.23 -4.84
CA HIS A 269 31.94 2.63 -6.16
C HIS A 269 30.75 3.12 -6.97
N GLU A 270 31.01 3.90 -8.01
CA GLU A 270 30.02 4.18 -9.04
C GLU A 270 29.65 2.89 -9.78
N ARG A 271 28.35 2.69 -10.01
CA ARG A 271 27.81 1.53 -10.72
C ARG A 271 26.89 1.96 -11.88
N PRO A 272 27.05 1.37 -13.07
CA PRO A 272 26.20 1.71 -14.20
C PRO A 272 24.76 1.19 -14.00
N VAL A 273 23.86 1.68 -14.86
CA VAL A 273 22.52 1.07 -15.03
C VAL A 273 22.72 -0.42 -15.31
N LEU A 274 22.01 -1.27 -14.56
CA LEU A 274 22.01 -2.70 -14.84
C LEU A 274 20.81 -3.06 -15.74
N PRO A 275 21.00 -3.31 -17.05
CA PRO A 275 19.90 -3.58 -17.98
C PRO A 275 19.25 -4.95 -17.72
N PRO A 276 17.96 -5.15 -18.10
CA PRO A 276 17.22 -6.37 -17.78
C PRO A 276 17.86 -7.67 -18.31
N LYS A 277 18.51 -7.61 -19.48
CA LYS A 277 19.19 -8.76 -20.09
C LYS A 277 20.35 -9.32 -19.26
N LEU A 278 20.94 -8.50 -18.40
CA LEU A 278 22.03 -8.90 -17.51
C LEU A 278 21.53 -9.42 -16.15
N ARG A 279 20.21 -9.52 -15.97
CA ARG A 279 19.53 -10.01 -14.76
C ARG A 279 18.85 -11.35 -15.03
N ARG A 280 19.50 -12.18 -15.82
CA ARG A 280 18.93 -13.42 -16.32
C ARG A 280 19.45 -14.60 -15.49
N PRO A 281 18.56 -15.35 -14.82
CA PRO A 281 18.98 -16.60 -14.21
C PRO A 281 19.26 -17.66 -15.27
N GLU A 282 20.39 -18.35 -15.16
CA GLU A 282 20.71 -19.56 -15.92
C GLU A 282 20.45 -20.83 -15.07
N TRP A 283 19.49 -21.65 -15.49
CA TRP A 283 18.97 -22.79 -14.70
C TRP A 283 19.99 -23.89 -14.39
N ASP A 284 21.04 -24.02 -15.20
CA ASP A 284 22.10 -25.02 -15.02
C ASP A 284 23.28 -24.52 -14.16
N ILE A 285 23.37 -23.20 -13.97
CA ILE A 285 24.40 -22.56 -13.15
C ILE A 285 23.86 -22.27 -11.75
N HIS A 286 22.71 -21.60 -11.70
CA HIS A 286 22.13 -21.05 -10.49
C HIS A 286 21.28 -22.05 -9.70
N SER A 287 21.46 -22.06 -8.38
CA SER A 287 20.57 -22.74 -7.45
C SER A 287 19.22 -22.02 -7.33
N ALA A 288 18.27 -22.61 -6.60
CA ALA A 288 17.03 -21.91 -6.25
C ALA A 288 17.30 -20.60 -5.47
N SER A 289 18.25 -20.59 -4.54
CA SER A 289 18.65 -19.40 -3.78
C SER A 289 19.20 -18.30 -4.69
N ASP A 290 20.04 -18.67 -5.67
CA ASP A 290 20.55 -17.75 -6.68
C ASP A 290 19.44 -17.15 -7.55
N ILE A 291 18.50 -17.99 -8.02
CA ILE A 291 17.38 -17.54 -8.85
C ILE A 291 16.50 -16.56 -8.07
N ILE A 292 16.17 -16.89 -6.81
CA ILE A 292 15.39 -16.02 -5.93
C ILE A 292 16.09 -14.67 -5.75
N ARG A 293 17.39 -14.68 -5.44
CA ARG A 293 18.22 -13.48 -5.35
C ARG A 293 18.13 -12.60 -6.62
N ILE A 294 18.34 -13.19 -7.79
CA ILE A 294 18.32 -12.46 -9.08
C ILE A 294 16.93 -11.87 -9.35
N VAL A 295 15.87 -12.63 -9.08
CA VAL A 295 14.48 -12.16 -9.24
C VAL A 295 14.18 -11.06 -8.24
N HIS A 296 14.52 -11.23 -6.96
CA HIS A 296 14.27 -10.27 -5.89
C HIS A 296 14.99 -8.93 -6.12
N ALA A 297 16.24 -8.95 -6.58
CA ALA A 297 16.97 -7.74 -6.97
C ALA A 297 16.31 -6.97 -8.13
N SER A 298 15.47 -7.66 -8.91
CA SER A 298 14.77 -7.13 -10.07
C SER A 298 13.29 -6.83 -9.81
N ASP A 299 12.78 -7.13 -8.60
CA ASP A 299 11.37 -7.04 -8.22
C ASP A 299 11.12 -5.78 -7.37
N SER A 300 10.36 -4.78 -7.82
CA SER A 300 9.29 -4.89 -8.82
C SER A 300 9.63 -4.37 -10.21
N GLN A 301 10.75 -3.69 -10.42
CA GLN A 301 11.20 -3.32 -11.76
C GLN A 301 12.72 -3.46 -11.83
N PRO A 302 13.29 -3.88 -12.97
CA PRO A 302 12.61 -4.10 -14.25
C PRO A 302 11.99 -5.50 -14.44
N GLY A 303 12.24 -6.44 -13.52
CA GLY A 303 11.98 -7.87 -13.68
C GLY A 303 13.19 -8.63 -14.22
N ALA A 304 13.34 -9.87 -13.78
CA ALA A 304 14.39 -10.76 -14.28
C ALA A 304 13.92 -11.38 -15.60
N GLN A 305 14.74 -11.29 -16.65
CA GLN A 305 14.39 -11.82 -17.97
C GLN A 305 14.83 -13.29 -18.07
N ILE A 306 13.98 -14.19 -18.56
CA ILE A 306 14.32 -15.60 -18.76
C ILE A 306 14.37 -16.02 -20.22
N SER A 307 15.13 -17.11 -20.43
CA SER A 307 14.94 -18.14 -21.47
C SER A 307 13.58 -18.15 -22.17
N PRO A 308 13.41 -18.12 -23.51
CA PRO A 308 12.23 -18.75 -24.09
C PRO A 308 12.08 -20.17 -23.53
N LEU A 309 10.90 -20.51 -23.01
CA LEU A 309 10.67 -21.79 -22.31
C LEU A 309 10.52 -22.97 -23.27
N THR A 310 10.21 -22.70 -24.55
CA THR A 310 9.97 -23.70 -25.59
C THR A 310 10.60 -23.24 -26.89
N GLY A 311 10.92 -24.17 -27.80
CA GLY A 311 11.48 -23.84 -29.11
C GLY A 311 10.49 -23.20 -30.09
N ASP A 312 9.18 -23.29 -29.83
CA ASP A 312 8.12 -22.80 -30.73
C ASP A 312 7.90 -21.29 -30.65
N SER A 313 8.38 -20.64 -29.58
CA SER A 313 8.33 -19.19 -29.42
C SER A 313 9.73 -18.67 -29.12
N LYS A 314 10.09 -17.54 -29.73
CA LYS A 314 11.34 -16.82 -29.44
C LYS A 314 11.14 -15.72 -28.39
N SER A 315 9.92 -15.54 -27.91
CA SER A 315 9.64 -14.52 -26.90
C SER A 315 10.38 -14.86 -25.61
N SER A 316 10.98 -13.86 -24.98
CA SER A 316 11.42 -13.99 -23.59
C SER A 316 10.25 -13.66 -22.66
N LEU A 317 10.47 -13.85 -21.36
CA LEU A 317 9.53 -13.47 -20.31
C LEU A 317 10.27 -12.71 -19.20
N PHE A 318 9.61 -11.73 -18.59
CA PHE A 318 10.04 -11.15 -17.32
C PHE A 318 9.32 -11.87 -16.18
N ILE A 319 10.05 -12.29 -15.15
CA ILE A 319 9.51 -13.01 -13.99
C ILE A 319 9.64 -12.20 -12.69
N TYR A 320 8.71 -12.44 -11.76
CA TYR A 320 8.57 -11.76 -10.47
C TYR A 320 8.01 -12.71 -9.40
N GLY A 321 8.13 -12.33 -8.13
CA GLY A 321 7.54 -13.07 -7.01
C GLY A 321 8.11 -14.49 -6.89
N ALA A 322 9.43 -14.58 -6.71
CA ALA A 322 10.12 -15.86 -6.53
C ALA A 322 10.11 -16.30 -5.06
N HIS A 323 9.81 -17.58 -4.81
CA HIS A 323 9.77 -18.18 -3.49
C HIS A 323 10.40 -19.57 -3.49
N ALA A 324 11.16 -19.88 -2.44
CA ALA A 324 11.79 -21.19 -2.30
C ALA A 324 10.78 -22.31 -2.03
N HIS A 325 11.13 -23.51 -2.48
CA HIS A 325 10.56 -24.75 -1.97
C HIS A 325 11.70 -25.62 -1.42
N LEU A 326 11.64 -26.01 -0.15
CA LEU A 326 12.77 -26.60 0.57
C LEU A 326 12.78 -28.13 0.51
N GLU A 327 11.62 -28.79 0.60
CA GLU A 327 11.58 -30.23 0.86
C GLU A 327 11.24 -31.07 -0.39
N ALA A 328 12.24 -31.71 -1.00
CA ALA A 328 12.05 -32.62 -2.14
C ALA A 328 11.04 -33.75 -1.83
N ARG A 329 11.08 -34.31 -0.62
CA ARG A 329 10.16 -35.38 -0.19
C ARG A 329 8.69 -34.97 -0.16
N SER A 330 8.42 -33.66 -0.08
CA SER A 330 7.06 -33.13 -0.05
C SER A 330 6.45 -33.01 -1.45
N ILE A 331 7.26 -33.11 -2.51
CA ILE A 331 6.82 -33.04 -3.91
C ILE A 331 6.13 -34.37 -4.28
N PRO A 332 4.80 -34.36 -4.57
CA PRO A 332 4.11 -35.57 -5.00
C PRO A 332 4.73 -36.20 -6.25
N THR A 333 4.90 -37.52 -6.23
CA THR A 333 5.55 -38.27 -7.32
C THR A 333 4.80 -38.16 -8.65
N THR A 334 3.48 -37.95 -8.58
CA THR A 334 2.60 -37.74 -9.74
C THR A 334 2.96 -36.50 -10.56
N LEU A 335 3.56 -35.47 -9.94
CA LEU A 335 3.87 -34.20 -10.61
C LEU A 335 4.97 -34.33 -11.66
N TYR A 336 5.95 -35.21 -11.45
CA TYR A 336 7.02 -35.45 -12.42
C TYR A 336 6.82 -36.74 -13.24
N THR A 337 6.13 -37.75 -12.69
CA THR A 337 5.80 -38.96 -13.46
C THR A 337 4.76 -38.71 -14.55
N SER A 338 3.82 -37.79 -14.35
CA SER A 338 2.87 -37.35 -15.40
C SER A 338 3.55 -36.67 -16.59
N LEU A 339 4.77 -36.15 -16.39
CA LEU A 339 5.61 -35.56 -17.42
C LEU A 339 6.56 -36.58 -18.08
N GLY A 340 6.52 -37.84 -17.64
CA GLY A 340 7.35 -38.92 -18.18
C GLY A 340 8.69 -39.13 -17.47
N TYR A 341 8.93 -38.50 -16.32
CA TYR A 341 10.15 -38.70 -15.54
C TYR A 341 9.96 -39.73 -14.42
N ALA A 342 10.88 -40.68 -14.27
CA ALA A 342 10.78 -41.71 -13.24
C ALA A 342 11.10 -41.18 -11.85
N THR A 343 12.07 -40.27 -11.75
CA THR A 343 12.51 -39.63 -10.51
C THR A 343 12.60 -38.12 -10.67
N LEU A 344 12.58 -37.37 -9.57
CA LEU A 344 12.79 -35.91 -9.58
C LEU A 344 14.17 -35.54 -10.13
N GLY A 345 15.19 -36.40 -9.95
CA GLY A 345 16.54 -36.19 -10.47
C GLY A 345 16.62 -36.22 -12.00
N ASP A 346 15.72 -36.96 -12.65
CA ASP A 346 15.66 -37.07 -14.11
C ASP A 346 15.06 -35.81 -14.76
N VAL A 347 14.41 -34.95 -13.99
CA VAL A 347 13.79 -33.71 -14.47
C VAL A 347 14.89 -32.69 -14.82
N PRO A 348 14.92 -32.14 -16.04
CA PRO A 348 15.86 -31.08 -16.40
C PRO A 348 15.67 -29.80 -15.57
N ASN A 349 16.74 -29.07 -15.27
CA ASN A 349 16.64 -27.78 -14.58
C ASN A 349 15.86 -26.77 -15.44
N GLY A 350 15.06 -25.93 -14.80
CA GLY A 350 14.17 -24.98 -15.48
C GLY A 350 12.88 -25.61 -16.02
N THR A 351 12.65 -26.91 -15.80
CA THR A 351 11.38 -27.56 -16.15
C THR A 351 10.29 -27.17 -15.15
N ILE A 352 9.12 -26.79 -15.66
CA ILE A 352 7.92 -26.57 -14.84
C ILE A 352 7.33 -27.95 -14.52
N ILE A 353 7.18 -28.27 -13.23
CA ILE A 353 6.60 -29.57 -12.82
C ILE A 353 5.24 -29.45 -12.12
N ALA A 354 4.86 -28.24 -11.71
CA ALA A 354 3.55 -27.98 -11.13
C ALA A 354 3.10 -26.53 -11.33
N THR A 355 1.79 -26.32 -11.25
CA THR A 355 1.18 -25.02 -11.04
C THR A 355 0.51 -24.94 -9.69
N ARG A 356 0.30 -23.73 -9.17
CA ARG A 356 -0.52 -23.48 -7.98
C ARG A 356 -1.08 -22.08 -8.05
N SER A 357 -2.40 -21.93 -8.11
CA SER A 357 -3.06 -20.61 -8.09
C SER A 357 -2.46 -19.63 -9.11
N GLY A 358 -2.17 -20.11 -10.32
CA GLY A 358 -1.59 -19.30 -11.40
C GLY A 358 -0.06 -19.08 -11.33
N ALA A 359 0.60 -19.50 -10.26
CA ALA A 359 2.06 -19.61 -10.16
C ALA A 359 2.56 -20.90 -10.83
N ALA A 360 3.84 -20.93 -11.22
CA ALA A 360 4.51 -22.13 -11.73
C ALA A 360 5.73 -22.51 -10.87
N PHE A 361 5.90 -23.81 -10.63
CA PHE A 361 7.02 -24.37 -9.90
C PHE A 361 8.09 -24.90 -10.85
N PHE A 362 9.27 -24.28 -10.82
CA PHE A 362 10.42 -24.68 -11.60
C PHE A 362 11.32 -25.59 -10.76
N LYS A 363 11.62 -26.76 -11.29
CA LYS A 363 12.72 -27.58 -10.78
C LYS A 363 14.02 -26.85 -11.05
N THR A 364 14.85 -26.67 -10.03
CA THR A 364 16.16 -26.03 -10.16
C THR A 364 17.26 -27.07 -10.02
N LYS A 365 18.51 -26.65 -10.25
CA LYS A 365 19.65 -27.42 -9.81
C LYS A 365 19.51 -27.69 -8.31
N THR A 366 19.52 -28.96 -7.95
CA THR A 366 19.39 -29.43 -6.57
C THR A 366 20.79 -29.51 -5.95
N PRO A 367 21.13 -28.75 -4.90
CA PRO A 367 22.37 -29.00 -4.17
C PRO A 367 22.05 -29.64 -2.81
N VAL A 368 23.12 -29.98 -2.10
CA VAL A 368 23.28 -30.59 -0.75
C VAL A 368 22.04 -30.59 0.19
N PRO A 369 21.90 -31.59 1.09
CA PRO A 369 20.79 -31.64 2.05
C PRO A 369 20.60 -30.33 2.83
N GLY A 370 19.40 -29.76 2.80
CA GLY A 370 19.04 -28.51 3.49
C GLY A 370 18.80 -27.30 2.58
N GLU A 371 19.07 -27.40 1.29
CA GLU A 371 18.83 -26.32 0.33
C GLU A 371 17.50 -26.45 -0.44
N ALA A 372 17.06 -25.34 -1.03
CA ALA A 372 15.86 -25.28 -1.84
C ALA A 372 15.98 -26.15 -3.11
N VAL A 373 14.96 -26.98 -3.34
CA VAL A 373 14.92 -27.98 -4.42
C VAL A 373 14.26 -27.45 -5.70
N GLY A 374 13.60 -26.29 -5.59
CA GLY A 374 12.98 -25.58 -6.70
C GLY A 374 12.48 -24.21 -6.28
N VAL A 375 11.93 -23.47 -7.25
CA VAL A 375 11.42 -22.11 -7.06
C VAL A 375 10.00 -21.98 -7.60
N TRP A 376 9.12 -21.42 -6.79
CA TRP A 376 7.82 -20.93 -7.22
C TRP A 376 7.99 -19.54 -7.79
N ILE A 377 7.47 -19.30 -8.99
CA ILE A 377 7.39 -17.97 -9.60
C ILE A 377 5.92 -17.62 -9.80
N THR A 378 5.47 -16.54 -9.17
CA THR A 378 4.03 -16.21 -9.11
C THR A 378 3.57 -15.37 -10.30
N HIS A 379 4.40 -14.47 -10.80
CA HIS A 379 3.99 -13.48 -11.80
C HIS A 379 4.97 -13.39 -12.97
N GLY A 380 4.42 -13.06 -14.14
CA GLY A 380 5.18 -12.80 -15.35
C GLY A 380 4.69 -11.57 -16.11
N ARG A 381 5.52 -11.08 -17.02
CA ARG A 381 5.17 -10.04 -18.00
C ARG A 381 5.82 -10.36 -19.34
N VAL A 382 5.04 -10.26 -20.41
CA VAL A 382 5.55 -10.39 -21.77
C VAL A 382 6.34 -9.13 -22.15
N PRO A 383 7.47 -9.23 -22.87
CA PRO A 383 8.18 -8.06 -23.38
C PRO A 383 7.26 -7.16 -24.21
N LYS A 384 7.35 -5.85 -23.96
CA LYS A 384 6.62 -4.87 -24.77
C LYS A 384 7.10 -4.93 -26.23
N LYS A 385 6.19 -4.69 -27.17
CA LYS A 385 6.55 -4.45 -28.56
C LYS A 385 7.21 -3.07 -28.72
N ILE A 386 8.07 -2.92 -29.71
CA ILE A 386 8.73 -1.64 -30.02
C ILE A 386 7.65 -0.57 -30.28
N GLY A 387 7.80 0.60 -29.68
CA GLY A 387 6.84 1.71 -29.79
C GLY A 387 5.53 1.54 -29.01
N GLN A 388 5.35 0.43 -28.28
CA GLN A 388 4.15 0.20 -27.48
C GLN A 388 4.39 0.43 -25.97
N ALA A 389 3.28 0.61 -25.24
CA ALA A 389 3.29 0.74 -23.80
C ALA A 389 3.63 -0.61 -23.11
N LEU A 390 3.88 -0.60 -21.81
CA LEU A 390 4.24 -1.83 -21.09
C LEU A 390 3.06 -2.81 -21.03
N GLU A 391 3.35 -4.10 -21.12
CA GLU A 391 2.36 -5.16 -20.83
C GLU A 391 2.07 -5.25 -19.32
N PRO A 392 0.86 -5.69 -18.93
CA PRO A 392 0.51 -5.90 -17.52
C PRO A 392 1.37 -7.03 -16.91
N LYS A 393 1.54 -6.98 -15.59
CA LYS A 393 2.10 -8.11 -14.83
C LYS A 393 0.97 -9.00 -14.36
N ILE A 394 0.95 -10.24 -14.81
CA ILE A 394 -0.15 -11.19 -14.60
C ILE A 394 0.38 -12.49 -13.98
N PRO A 395 -0.49 -13.38 -13.47
CA PRO A 395 -0.08 -14.69 -12.99
C PRO A 395 0.79 -15.41 -14.02
N LEU A 396 1.86 -16.07 -13.57
CA LEU A 396 2.90 -16.57 -14.47
C LEU A 396 2.32 -17.55 -15.51
N VAL A 397 1.38 -18.42 -15.12
CA VAL A 397 0.73 -19.36 -16.05
C VAL A 397 0.06 -18.61 -17.22
N HIS A 398 -0.54 -17.44 -16.96
CA HIS A 398 -1.14 -16.63 -18.01
C HIS A 398 -0.07 -15.97 -18.88
N ALA A 399 1.00 -15.44 -18.27
CA ALA A 399 2.12 -14.85 -19.01
C ALA A 399 2.82 -15.86 -19.94
N ILE A 400 2.99 -17.11 -19.48
CA ILE A 400 3.54 -18.22 -20.28
C ILE A 400 2.68 -18.45 -21.53
N LYS A 401 1.35 -18.51 -21.38
CA LYS A 401 0.42 -18.66 -22.50
C LYS A 401 0.47 -17.47 -23.44
N ALA A 402 0.43 -16.24 -22.91
CA ALA A 402 0.48 -15.01 -23.68
C ALA A 402 1.79 -14.86 -24.49
N ALA A 403 2.91 -15.39 -23.99
CA ALA A 403 4.18 -15.42 -24.72
C ALA A 403 4.31 -16.59 -25.72
N GLY A 404 3.28 -17.43 -25.87
CA GLY A 404 3.28 -18.57 -26.80
C GLY A 404 4.06 -19.80 -26.28
N HIS A 405 4.25 -19.92 -24.97
CA HIS A 405 4.98 -21.03 -24.34
C HIS A 405 4.05 -22.08 -23.72
N GLU A 406 2.81 -22.21 -24.19
CA GLU A 406 1.81 -23.12 -23.61
C GLU A 406 2.27 -24.59 -23.57
N ARG A 407 3.13 -25.02 -24.51
CA ARG A 407 3.69 -26.38 -24.48
C ARG A 407 4.52 -26.68 -23.23
N ALA A 408 5.12 -25.67 -22.58
CA ALA A 408 5.83 -25.85 -21.30
C ALA A 408 4.90 -26.26 -20.15
N LEU A 409 3.58 -26.10 -20.31
CA LEU A 409 2.56 -26.48 -19.34
C LEU A 409 1.89 -27.82 -19.68
N LYS A 410 2.28 -28.48 -20.79
CA LYS A 410 1.64 -29.73 -21.22
C LYS A 410 1.92 -30.85 -20.22
N GLY A 411 0.86 -31.39 -19.62
CA GLY A 411 0.95 -32.45 -18.62
C GLY A 411 1.27 -31.96 -17.20
N VAL A 412 1.58 -30.66 -17.03
CA VAL A 412 1.81 -30.05 -15.72
C VAL A 412 0.50 -30.03 -14.94
N GLN A 413 0.54 -30.50 -13.70
CA GLN A 413 -0.63 -30.60 -12.83
C GLN A 413 -0.69 -29.44 -11.83
N GLU A 414 -1.91 -29.08 -11.41
CA GLU A 414 -2.12 -28.20 -10.27
C GLU A 414 -1.75 -28.93 -8.98
N TRP A 415 -0.80 -28.39 -8.21
CA TRP A 415 -0.43 -28.91 -6.91
C TRP A 415 -1.35 -28.30 -5.84
N GLU A 416 -2.47 -28.98 -5.65
CA GLU A 416 -3.49 -28.65 -4.67
C GLU A 416 -2.96 -28.67 -3.23
N GLN A 417 -3.45 -27.76 -2.41
CA GLN A 417 -3.25 -27.77 -0.97
C GLN A 417 -4.50 -28.30 -0.29
N PRO A 418 -4.37 -29.24 0.67
CA PRO A 418 -5.53 -29.88 1.29
C PRO A 418 -6.30 -28.97 2.26
N GLY A 419 -5.69 -27.87 2.70
CA GLY A 419 -6.24 -26.94 3.68
C GLY A 419 -5.55 -25.58 3.63
N PHE A 420 -5.78 -24.78 4.67
CA PHE A 420 -5.18 -23.45 4.81
C PHE A 420 -4.19 -23.36 5.95
N GLU A 421 -3.86 -24.47 6.62
CA GLU A 421 -2.78 -24.51 7.60
C GLU A 421 -1.46 -24.03 6.98
N HIS A 422 -0.67 -23.29 7.76
CA HIS A 422 0.67 -22.90 7.33
C HIS A 422 1.60 -24.12 7.22
N VAL A 423 2.19 -24.30 6.05
CA VAL A 423 3.17 -25.32 5.70
C VAL A 423 4.51 -24.63 5.47
N GLU A 424 5.48 -24.94 6.33
CA GLU A 424 6.82 -24.35 6.23
C GLU A 424 7.57 -24.85 4.98
N GLY A 425 8.48 -24.01 4.49
CA GLY A 425 9.37 -24.37 3.39
C GLY A 425 8.71 -24.47 2.01
N THR A 426 7.48 -23.98 1.85
CA THR A 426 6.83 -23.83 0.53
C THR A 426 6.09 -22.50 0.42
N TRP A 427 5.88 -22.05 -0.82
CA TRP A 427 4.98 -20.93 -1.08
C TRP A 427 3.51 -21.35 -0.89
N GLN A 428 2.80 -20.60 -0.04
CA GLN A 428 1.35 -20.59 0.05
C GLN A 428 0.87 -19.16 -0.11
N GLU A 429 -0.03 -18.93 -1.05
CA GLU A 429 -0.53 -17.58 -1.31
C GLU A 429 -1.42 -17.08 -0.17
N VAL A 430 -2.22 -17.98 0.42
CA VAL A 430 -3.09 -17.74 1.58
C VAL A 430 -2.90 -18.86 2.58
N TYR A 431 -2.73 -18.53 3.85
CA TYR A 431 -2.61 -19.52 4.93
C TYR A 431 -3.10 -18.95 6.27
N VAL A 432 -3.28 -19.83 7.25
CA VAL A 432 -3.79 -19.51 8.58
C VAL A 432 -2.84 -20.06 9.64
N LYS A 433 -2.53 -19.22 10.63
CA LYS A 433 -1.86 -19.62 11.87
C LYS A 433 -2.80 -19.43 13.05
N THR A 434 -2.79 -20.37 13.99
CA THR A 434 -3.62 -20.27 15.20
C THR A 434 -2.79 -19.80 16.39
N VAL A 435 -3.30 -18.80 17.11
CA VAL A 435 -2.79 -18.37 18.41
C VAL A 435 -3.79 -18.81 19.47
N VAL A 436 -3.28 -19.42 20.54
CA VAL A 436 -4.10 -19.93 21.65
C VAL A 436 -3.77 -19.11 22.90
N GLN A 437 -4.80 -18.61 23.59
CA GLN A 437 -4.68 -17.96 24.89
C GLN A 437 -5.90 -18.36 25.74
N ASP A 438 -5.67 -18.90 26.94
CA ASP A 438 -6.71 -19.30 27.89
C ASP A 438 -7.84 -20.16 27.29
N GLY A 439 -7.50 -21.08 26.39
CA GLY A 439 -8.47 -21.95 25.70
C GLY A 439 -9.34 -21.26 24.65
N GLN A 440 -9.03 -20.00 24.32
CA GLN A 440 -9.62 -19.24 23.22
C GLN A 440 -8.63 -19.17 22.05
N LEU A 441 -9.17 -19.11 20.83
CA LEU A 441 -8.37 -19.11 19.61
C LEU A 441 -8.49 -17.78 18.86
N ALA A 442 -7.36 -17.23 18.44
CA ALA A 442 -7.26 -16.25 17.38
C ALA A 442 -6.74 -16.94 16.11
N GLN A 443 -7.48 -16.81 15.01
CA GLN A 443 -7.10 -17.36 13.71
C GLN A 443 -6.54 -16.23 12.86
N LEU A 444 -5.23 -16.29 12.61
CA LEU A 444 -4.48 -15.27 11.88
C LEU A 444 -4.41 -15.69 10.42
N VAL A 445 -5.16 -15.01 9.56
CA VAL A 445 -5.26 -15.28 8.12
C VAL A 445 -4.29 -14.37 7.39
N TYR A 446 -3.31 -14.96 6.71
CA TYR A 446 -2.27 -14.29 5.93
C TYR A 446 -2.54 -14.47 4.44
N TRP A 447 -2.19 -13.45 3.66
CA TRP A 447 -2.11 -13.54 2.22
C TRP A 447 -0.94 -12.71 1.72
N ASP A 448 -0.24 -13.13 0.67
CA ASP A 448 0.80 -12.32 0.02
C ASP A 448 0.51 -12.17 -1.47
N PHE A 449 -0.66 -11.60 -1.76
CA PHE A 449 -1.04 -11.23 -3.13
C PHE A 449 -0.08 -10.19 -3.68
N TYR A 450 0.48 -10.45 -4.86
CA TYR A 450 1.54 -9.63 -5.43
C TYR A 450 1.12 -8.16 -5.61
N ASN A 451 1.93 -7.24 -5.09
CA ASN A 451 1.63 -5.79 -4.97
C ASN A 451 0.33 -5.48 -4.21
N GLY A 452 -0.18 -6.38 -3.37
CA GLY A 452 -1.41 -6.19 -2.61
C GLY A 452 -2.69 -6.13 -3.45
N ALA A 453 -2.64 -6.49 -4.74
CA ALA A 453 -3.78 -6.37 -5.64
C ALA A 453 -4.56 -7.69 -5.69
N PHE A 454 -5.87 -7.62 -5.51
CA PHE A 454 -6.72 -8.79 -5.30
C PHE A 454 -7.42 -9.15 -6.61
N SER A 455 -7.04 -10.25 -7.25
CA SER A 455 -7.79 -10.79 -8.39
C SER A 455 -9.05 -11.52 -7.92
N THR A 456 -10.00 -11.72 -8.84
CA THR A 456 -11.25 -12.45 -8.56
C THR A 456 -11.00 -13.82 -7.91
N GLN A 457 -10.03 -14.59 -8.42
CA GLN A 457 -9.70 -15.92 -7.88
C GLN A 457 -9.04 -15.84 -6.49
N GLN A 458 -8.16 -14.85 -6.28
CA GLN A 458 -7.53 -14.62 -4.97
C GLN A 458 -8.58 -14.22 -3.92
N CYS A 459 -9.55 -13.38 -4.28
CA CYS A 459 -10.68 -13.04 -3.40
C CYS A 459 -11.47 -14.28 -2.97
N GLN A 460 -11.82 -15.15 -3.93
CA GLN A 460 -12.54 -16.39 -3.65
C GLN A 460 -11.74 -17.34 -2.76
N THR A 461 -10.42 -17.44 -2.95
CA THR A 461 -9.53 -18.24 -2.10
C THR A 461 -9.43 -17.66 -0.69
N LEU A 462 -9.31 -16.34 -0.55
CA LEU A 462 -9.30 -15.67 0.75
C LEU A 462 -10.64 -15.84 1.49
N LEU A 463 -11.77 -15.73 0.80
CA LEU A 463 -13.08 -16.00 1.40
C LEU A 463 -13.19 -17.44 1.91
N ARG A 464 -12.73 -18.43 1.12
CA ARG A 464 -12.66 -19.83 1.57
C ARG A 464 -11.76 -19.99 2.79
N ALA A 465 -10.62 -19.30 2.85
CA ALA A 465 -9.73 -19.33 4.00
C ALA A 465 -10.37 -18.72 5.25
N LEU A 466 -11.12 -17.62 5.11
CA LEU A 466 -11.85 -16.98 6.22
C LEU A 466 -13.00 -17.86 6.73
N GLN A 467 -13.74 -18.49 5.82
CA GLN A 467 -14.78 -19.47 6.17
C GLN A 467 -14.18 -20.68 6.88
N TRP A 468 -13.06 -21.21 6.35
CA TRP A 468 -12.33 -22.32 6.95
C TRP A 468 -11.79 -21.94 8.34
N ALA A 469 -11.16 -20.77 8.49
CA ALA A 469 -10.58 -20.30 9.74
C ALA A 469 -11.63 -20.14 10.84
N THR A 470 -12.85 -19.77 10.45
CA THR A 470 -13.95 -19.58 11.39
C THR A 470 -14.85 -20.79 11.51
N ALA A 471 -14.60 -21.92 10.83
CA ALA A 471 -15.52 -23.05 10.85
C ALA A 471 -15.66 -23.66 12.27
N PRO A 472 -16.84 -24.18 12.68
CA PRO A 472 -17.02 -24.74 14.03
C PRO A 472 -16.01 -25.81 14.42
N GLU A 473 -15.58 -26.63 13.46
CA GLU A 473 -14.54 -27.65 13.60
C GLU A 473 -13.13 -27.11 13.90
N ARG A 474 -12.93 -25.79 13.86
CA ARG A 474 -11.67 -25.14 14.28
C ARG A 474 -11.61 -24.86 15.78
N GLY A 475 -12.69 -25.13 16.52
CA GLY A 475 -12.73 -24.98 17.97
C GLY A 475 -13.25 -23.61 18.42
N ASN A 476 -12.81 -23.18 19.61
CA ASN A 476 -13.33 -21.98 20.28
C ASN A 476 -12.70 -20.69 19.73
N VAL A 477 -12.93 -20.41 18.45
CA VAL A 477 -12.47 -19.19 17.78
C VAL A 477 -13.20 -17.97 18.37
N LYS A 478 -12.42 -16.94 18.71
CA LYS A 478 -12.88 -15.65 19.24
C LYS A 478 -12.44 -14.47 18.40
N ILE A 479 -11.32 -14.62 17.69
CA ILE A 479 -10.83 -13.61 16.75
C ILE A 479 -10.52 -14.27 15.41
N VAL A 480 -10.95 -13.62 14.33
CA VAL A 480 -10.34 -13.82 13.01
C VAL A 480 -9.56 -12.55 12.67
N ALA A 481 -8.25 -12.67 12.56
CA ALA A 481 -7.32 -11.57 12.34
C ALA A 481 -6.78 -11.61 10.91
N LEU A 482 -6.92 -10.51 10.19
CA LEU A 482 -6.52 -10.32 8.81
C LEU A 482 -5.12 -9.73 8.79
N MET A 483 -4.12 -10.56 8.51
CA MET A 483 -2.71 -10.22 8.70
C MET A 483 -2.04 -9.60 7.47
N GLY A 484 -2.65 -9.72 6.29
CA GLY A 484 -2.07 -9.23 5.04
C GLY A 484 -0.71 -9.86 4.70
N GLY A 485 0.01 -9.19 3.82
CA GLY A 485 1.33 -9.59 3.33
C GLY A 485 2.29 -8.40 3.29
N SER A 486 3.05 -8.28 2.20
CA SER A 486 3.87 -7.08 1.92
C SER A 486 3.05 -5.78 1.91
N TYR A 487 1.82 -5.86 1.41
CA TYR A 487 0.77 -4.87 1.58
C TYR A 487 -0.37 -5.51 2.36
N PHE A 488 -1.20 -4.70 3.01
CA PHE A 488 -2.49 -5.21 3.48
C PHE A 488 -3.39 -5.47 2.27
N SER A 489 -3.74 -4.43 1.51
CA SER A 489 -4.45 -4.55 0.23
C SER A 489 -4.47 -3.22 -0.52
N ASN A 490 -4.43 -3.27 -1.84
CA ASN A 490 -4.60 -2.13 -2.75
C ASN A 490 -5.94 -2.22 -3.53
N GLY A 491 -6.84 -3.13 -3.15
CA GLY A 491 -8.13 -3.35 -3.83
C GLY A 491 -8.01 -4.22 -5.08
N ILE A 492 -8.86 -3.94 -6.09
CA ILE A 492 -8.98 -4.73 -7.32
C ILE A 492 -7.66 -4.91 -8.09
N ALA A 493 -7.47 -6.07 -8.71
CA ALA A 493 -6.26 -6.38 -9.49
C ALA A 493 -6.32 -5.78 -10.90
N LEU A 494 -5.99 -4.50 -11.00
CA LEU A 494 -6.00 -3.74 -12.26
C LEU A 494 -5.15 -4.38 -13.38
N ASN A 495 -4.07 -5.12 -13.06
CA ASN A 495 -3.30 -5.83 -14.09
C ASN A 495 -4.08 -6.99 -14.73
N THR A 496 -4.72 -7.84 -13.92
CA THR A 496 -5.52 -8.96 -14.44
C THR A 496 -6.80 -8.48 -15.11
N ILE A 497 -7.39 -7.39 -14.60
CA ILE A 497 -8.51 -6.70 -15.26
C ILE A 497 -8.10 -6.20 -16.65
N GLU A 498 -6.93 -5.57 -16.76
CA GLU A 498 -6.44 -5.02 -18.03
C GLU A 498 -6.04 -6.10 -19.06
N ASP A 499 -5.65 -7.28 -18.58
CA ASP A 499 -5.36 -8.46 -19.42
C ASP A 499 -6.62 -9.22 -19.85
N ALA A 500 -7.75 -9.00 -19.16
CA ALA A 500 -8.98 -9.73 -19.43
C ALA A 500 -9.59 -9.35 -20.80
N PRO A 501 -10.30 -10.29 -21.48
CA PRO A 501 -10.96 -10.00 -22.76
C PRO A 501 -12.02 -8.90 -22.68
N ASP A 502 -12.71 -8.80 -21.54
CA ASP A 502 -13.63 -7.71 -21.20
C ASP A 502 -13.22 -7.15 -19.83
N PRO A 503 -12.41 -6.07 -19.81
CA PRO A 503 -11.97 -5.46 -18.56
C PRO A 503 -13.12 -4.90 -17.72
N GLY A 504 -14.22 -4.42 -18.32
CA GLY A 504 -15.36 -3.91 -17.57
C GLY A 504 -16.09 -5.03 -16.83
N LEU A 505 -16.28 -6.18 -17.49
CA LEU A 505 -16.86 -7.36 -16.86
C LEU A 505 -15.92 -7.97 -15.81
N GLU A 506 -14.61 -7.98 -16.03
CA GLU A 506 -13.66 -8.46 -15.01
C GLU A 506 -13.61 -7.53 -13.81
N THR A 507 -13.67 -6.20 -13.98
CA THR A 507 -13.84 -5.27 -12.85
C THR A 507 -15.09 -5.60 -12.03
N TRP A 508 -16.24 -5.84 -12.69
CA TRP A 508 -17.49 -6.21 -12.04
C TRP A 508 -17.37 -7.51 -11.23
N ARG A 509 -16.75 -8.54 -11.80
CA ARG A 509 -16.50 -9.83 -11.10
C ARG A 509 -15.57 -9.64 -9.92
N ASN A 510 -14.49 -8.89 -10.11
CA ASN A 510 -13.47 -8.69 -9.09
C ASN A 510 -14.02 -7.91 -7.90
N ILE A 511 -14.78 -6.83 -8.13
CA ILE A 511 -15.34 -6.03 -7.03
C ILE A 511 -16.40 -6.80 -6.24
N ASN A 512 -17.24 -7.60 -6.90
CA ASN A 512 -18.17 -8.49 -6.21
C ASN A 512 -17.44 -9.51 -5.32
N ALA A 513 -16.31 -10.05 -5.79
CA ALA A 513 -15.53 -11.00 -5.01
C ALA A 513 -14.85 -10.35 -3.78
N ILE A 514 -14.47 -9.07 -3.86
CA ILE A 514 -14.01 -8.30 -2.68
C ILE A 514 -15.20 -8.04 -1.75
N ASP A 515 -16.35 -7.60 -2.27
CA ASP A 515 -17.55 -7.36 -1.47
C ASP A 515 -18.05 -8.63 -0.76
N ASP A 516 -17.85 -9.82 -1.35
CA ASP A 516 -18.15 -11.08 -0.67
C ASP A 516 -17.26 -11.31 0.57
N ILE A 517 -15.98 -10.93 0.49
CA ILE A 517 -15.08 -10.93 1.66
C ILE A 517 -15.59 -9.93 2.70
N VAL A 518 -15.89 -8.70 2.28
CA VAL A 518 -16.33 -7.65 3.20
C VAL A 518 -17.66 -8.01 3.86
N GLU A 519 -18.63 -8.53 3.11
CA GLU A 519 -19.93 -8.95 3.64
C GLU A 519 -19.78 -10.08 4.67
N PHE A 520 -18.84 -11.01 4.43
CA PHE A 520 -18.50 -12.04 5.40
C PHE A 520 -17.93 -11.46 6.70
N LEU A 521 -17.06 -10.45 6.60
CA LEU A 521 -16.38 -9.81 7.74
C LEU A 521 -17.30 -8.90 8.57
N VAL A 522 -18.08 -8.03 7.91
CA VAL A 522 -19.10 -7.23 8.61
C VAL A 522 -20.12 -8.15 9.25
N SER A 523 -20.47 -9.25 8.57
CA SER A 523 -21.28 -10.34 9.09
C SER A 523 -22.61 -9.86 9.66
N ASP A 524 -23.41 -9.23 8.80
CA ASP A 524 -24.69 -8.63 9.18
C ASP A 524 -25.61 -9.64 9.87
N THR A 525 -26.40 -9.18 10.85
CA THR A 525 -27.38 -10.01 11.56
C THR A 525 -28.76 -9.95 10.93
N HIS A 526 -28.97 -9.02 9.99
CA HIS A 526 -30.22 -8.89 9.24
C HIS A 526 -30.54 -10.18 8.44
N ALA A 527 -31.83 -10.44 8.21
CA ALA A 527 -32.27 -11.61 7.46
C ALA A 527 -31.92 -11.48 5.96
N GLU A 528 -32.10 -10.29 5.40
CA GLU A 528 -31.70 -9.95 4.03
C GLU A 528 -30.19 -9.78 3.91
N ARG A 529 -29.55 -10.75 3.25
CA ARG A 529 -28.11 -10.81 2.96
C ARG A 529 -27.91 -11.47 1.59
N SER A 530 -26.71 -11.38 1.03
CA SER A 530 -26.37 -11.99 -0.25
C SER A 530 -26.59 -13.50 -0.23
N ALA A 531 -26.80 -14.05 -1.42
CA ALA A 531 -27.13 -15.47 -1.61
C ALA A 531 -26.14 -16.43 -0.94
N PHE A 532 -24.84 -16.12 -1.00
CA PHE A 532 -23.78 -16.97 -0.43
C PHE A 532 -23.73 -16.92 1.11
N MET A 533 -24.33 -15.90 1.73
CA MET A 533 -24.42 -15.77 3.20
C MET A 533 -25.66 -16.49 3.77
N ARG A 534 -26.53 -17.06 2.92
CA ARG A 534 -27.68 -17.84 3.38
C ARG A 534 -27.20 -19.10 4.10
N GLY A 535 -27.69 -19.32 5.31
CA GLY A 535 -27.23 -20.41 6.18
C GLY A 535 -25.95 -20.11 6.97
N CYS A 536 -25.20 -19.05 6.61
CA CYS A 536 -24.06 -18.60 7.41
C CYS A 536 -24.55 -17.86 8.66
N GLN A 537 -24.27 -18.41 9.84
CA GLN A 537 -24.54 -17.72 11.11
C GLN A 537 -23.59 -16.52 11.25
N PRO A 538 -24.09 -15.31 11.58
CA PRO A 538 -23.26 -14.13 11.82
C PRO A 538 -22.12 -14.39 12.80
N LEU A 539 -20.92 -13.88 12.52
CA LEU A 539 -19.72 -14.09 13.34
C LEU A 539 -19.93 -13.61 14.79
N CYS A 540 -20.58 -12.48 15.00
CA CYS A 540 -20.89 -11.97 16.35
C CYS A 540 -21.86 -12.89 17.13
N LYS A 541 -22.77 -13.61 16.45
CA LYS A 541 -23.63 -14.63 17.09
C LYS A 541 -22.84 -15.89 17.47
N ARG A 542 -21.68 -16.10 16.87
CA ARG A 542 -20.72 -17.18 17.21
C ARG A 542 -19.67 -16.72 18.22
N GLY A 543 -19.71 -15.46 18.65
CA GLY A 543 -18.73 -14.88 19.58
C GLY A 543 -17.37 -14.61 18.95
N ILE A 544 -17.34 -14.32 17.64
CA ILE A 544 -16.13 -14.02 16.86
C ILE A 544 -16.12 -12.53 16.49
N VAL A 545 -15.00 -11.86 16.78
CA VAL A 545 -14.67 -10.48 16.38
C VAL A 545 -13.71 -10.51 15.20
N THR A 546 -13.86 -9.58 14.25
CA THR A 546 -12.94 -9.41 13.11
C THR A 546 -11.90 -8.33 13.39
N VAL A 547 -10.63 -8.60 13.11
CA VAL A 547 -9.53 -7.65 13.34
C VAL A 547 -8.70 -7.48 12.07
N ALA A 548 -8.54 -6.25 11.57
CA ALA A 548 -7.62 -5.92 10.49
C ALA A 548 -6.25 -5.52 11.06
N CYS A 549 -5.18 -6.21 10.65
CA CYS A 549 -3.81 -5.96 11.09
C CYS A 549 -2.97 -5.39 9.93
N LEU A 550 -2.96 -4.07 9.76
CA LEU A 550 -2.24 -3.38 8.69
C LEU A 550 -0.75 -3.27 9.02
N ARG A 551 -0.01 -4.34 8.70
CA ARG A 551 1.47 -4.39 8.77
C ARG A 551 2.16 -3.69 7.59
N GLY A 552 1.44 -3.51 6.49
CA GLY A 552 1.90 -2.83 5.28
C GLY A 552 0.86 -1.84 4.77
N ASN A 553 1.24 -1.04 3.77
CA ASN A 553 0.38 -0.02 3.18
C ASN A 553 -0.93 -0.60 2.64
N ALA A 554 -1.97 0.24 2.63
CA ALA A 554 -3.25 -0.07 2.03
C ALA A 554 -3.77 1.09 1.18
N ALA A 555 -4.52 0.77 0.13
CA ALA A 555 -5.12 1.76 -0.77
C ALA A 555 -6.49 1.33 -1.27
N ALA A 556 -7.33 2.31 -1.60
CA ALA A 556 -8.66 2.14 -2.17
C ALA A 556 -9.46 1.07 -1.39
N GLY A 557 -9.93 0.03 -2.09
CA GLY A 557 -10.70 -1.09 -1.53
C GLY A 557 -10.03 -1.79 -0.35
N GLY A 558 -8.69 -1.77 -0.30
CA GLY A 558 -7.96 -2.33 0.82
C GLY A 558 -8.13 -1.57 2.14
N VAL A 559 -8.31 -0.24 2.09
CA VAL A 559 -8.59 0.55 3.29
C VAL A 559 -10.05 0.35 3.72
N ALA A 560 -10.99 0.29 2.79
CA ALA A 560 -12.39 -0.01 3.09
C ALA A 560 -12.58 -1.42 3.68
N LEU A 561 -11.88 -2.42 3.13
CA LEU A 561 -11.85 -3.78 3.68
C LEU A 561 -11.36 -3.79 5.13
N ALA A 562 -10.31 -3.04 5.44
CA ALA A 562 -9.82 -2.90 6.81
C ALA A 562 -10.83 -2.20 7.73
N ALA A 563 -11.44 -1.11 7.25
CA ALA A 563 -12.42 -0.34 8.00
C ALA A 563 -13.73 -1.11 8.27
N ALA A 564 -14.04 -2.11 7.45
CA ALA A 564 -15.19 -2.98 7.67
C ALA A 564 -15.03 -3.95 8.85
N CYS A 565 -13.79 -4.18 9.33
CA CYS A 565 -13.54 -5.02 10.50
C CYS A 565 -13.98 -4.34 11.81
N ASP A 566 -14.18 -5.12 12.87
CA ASP A 566 -14.58 -4.59 14.18
C ASP A 566 -13.45 -3.83 14.89
N VAL A 567 -12.20 -4.24 14.66
CA VAL A 567 -10.99 -3.53 15.14
C VAL A 567 -10.00 -3.38 13.99
N THR A 568 -9.39 -2.20 13.88
CA THR A 568 -8.35 -1.91 12.89
C THR A 568 -7.07 -1.51 13.62
N ILE A 569 -6.04 -2.33 13.49
CA ILE A 569 -4.71 -2.13 14.07
C ILE A 569 -3.75 -1.78 12.93
N ALA A 570 -2.96 -0.72 13.06
CA ALA A 570 -1.96 -0.33 12.05
C ALA A 570 -0.56 -0.19 12.65
N ALA A 571 0.45 -0.60 11.90
CA ALA A 571 1.84 -0.34 12.26
C ALA A 571 2.14 1.16 12.07
N ARG A 572 2.95 1.74 12.96
CA ARG A 572 3.37 3.13 12.81
C ARG A 572 4.18 3.31 11.53
N GLY A 573 3.82 4.32 10.75
CA GLY A 573 4.49 4.64 9.48
C GLY A 573 3.92 3.91 8.26
N VAL A 574 2.87 3.11 8.41
CA VAL A 574 2.02 2.69 7.30
C VAL A 574 1.32 3.92 6.70
N VAL A 575 1.19 3.91 5.37
CA VAL A 575 0.46 4.93 4.60
C VAL A 575 -0.83 4.32 4.06
N LEU A 576 -1.95 5.02 4.28
CA LEU A 576 -3.28 4.64 3.83
C LEU A 576 -3.77 5.62 2.74
N ASN A 577 -4.33 5.09 1.66
CA ASN A 577 -4.98 5.88 0.61
C ASN A 577 -6.48 5.55 0.57
N PRO A 578 -7.33 6.21 1.37
CA PRO A 578 -8.73 5.86 1.61
C PRO A 578 -9.69 6.33 0.50
N ALA A 579 -9.27 6.38 -0.77
CA ALA A 579 -10.06 6.97 -1.85
C ALA A 579 -9.89 6.24 -3.20
N TYR A 580 -10.92 6.37 -4.04
CA TYR A 580 -11.05 5.68 -5.34
C TYR A 580 -11.08 6.63 -6.53
N ARG A 581 -11.56 7.86 -6.31
CA ARG A 581 -11.87 8.86 -7.35
C ARG A 581 -10.69 9.18 -8.26
N GLY A 582 -9.46 9.14 -7.74
CA GLY A 582 -8.24 9.33 -8.54
C GLY A 582 -8.08 8.30 -9.68
N MET A 583 -8.59 7.08 -9.51
CA MET A 583 -8.63 6.05 -10.55
C MET A 583 -9.88 6.15 -11.45
N GLY A 584 -10.79 7.10 -11.17
CA GLY A 584 -12.06 7.25 -11.87
C GLY A 584 -13.16 6.33 -11.37
N LEU A 585 -13.02 5.80 -10.15
CA LEU A 585 -13.95 4.88 -9.51
C LEU A 585 -14.68 5.54 -8.35
N HIS A 586 -15.93 5.14 -8.13
CA HIS A 586 -16.70 5.44 -6.93
C HIS A 586 -16.15 4.66 -5.72
N GLY A 587 -15.87 3.36 -5.90
CA GLY A 587 -15.48 2.43 -4.84
C GLY A 587 -16.64 1.57 -4.35
N SER A 588 -16.31 0.44 -3.71
CA SER A 588 -17.27 -0.49 -3.09
C SER A 588 -16.80 -0.84 -1.67
N GLU A 589 -16.92 -2.09 -1.22
CA GLU A 589 -16.38 -2.56 0.05
C GLU A 589 -17.10 -1.99 1.28
N PHE A 590 -18.39 -1.67 1.14
CA PHE A 590 -19.26 -1.14 2.20
C PHE A 590 -18.66 0.13 2.83
N HIS A 591 -17.88 0.91 2.07
CA HIS A 591 -17.26 2.14 2.58
C HIS A 591 -18.31 3.21 2.90
N SER A 592 -19.43 3.24 2.17
CA SER A 592 -20.57 4.11 2.46
C SER A 592 -21.30 3.73 3.77
N PHE A 593 -21.04 2.56 4.32
CA PHE A 593 -21.41 2.21 5.70
C PHE A 593 -20.25 2.48 6.66
N SER A 594 -19.11 1.82 6.43
CA SER A 594 -18.02 1.75 7.41
C SER A 594 -17.32 3.09 7.62
N TYR A 595 -17.09 3.90 6.58
CA TYR A 595 -16.46 5.22 6.75
C TYR A 595 -17.43 6.20 7.41
N LEU A 596 -18.71 6.23 6.99
CA LEU A 596 -19.71 7.10 7.62
C LEU A 596 -19.87 6.76 9.10
N ALA A 597 -19.94 5.48 9.44
CA ALA A 597 -20.09 5.04 10.83
C ALA A 597 -18.85 5.34 11.67
N ARG A 598 -17.63 5.11 11.14
CA ARG A 598 -16.36 5.30 11.88
C ARG A 598 -15.95 6.76 12.01
N CYS A 599 -15.96 7.49 10.91
CA CYS A 599 -15.38 8.83 10.80
C CYS A 599 -16.42 9.94 10.98
N GLY A 600 -17.71 9.63 10.82
CA GLY A 600 -18.75 10.62 10.62
C GLY A 600 -18.80 11.12 9.17
N PRO A 601 -19.95 11.67 8.75
CA PRO A 601 -20.21 11.95 7.34
C PRO A 601 -19.30 13.01 6.72
N ASP A 602 -19.01 14.10 7.43
CA ASP A 602 -18.19 15.19 6.90
C ASP A 602 -16.72 14.77 6.70
N VAL A 603 -16.15 14.06 7.68
CA VAL A 603 -14.76 13.56 7.61
C VAL A 603 -14.62 12.51 6.52
N ALA A 604 -15.58 11.58 6.42
CA ALA A 604 -15.60 10.57 5.36
C ALA A 604 -15.68 11.23 3.97
N ALA A 605 -16.57 12.20 3.78
CA ALA A 605 -16.72 12.93 2.52
C ALA A 605 -15.46 13.71 2.14
N SER A 606 -14.84 14.44 3.09
CA SER A 606 -13.59 15.16 2.85
C SER A 606 -12.49 14.20 2.42
N MET A 607 -12.30 13.11 3.17
CA MET A 607 -11.28 12.11 2.89
C MET A 607 -11.42 11.47 1.50
N LEU A 608 -12.65 11.14 1.10
CA LEU A 608 -12.95 10.57 -0.22
C LEU A 608 -12.73 11.58 -1.36
N ARG A 609 -13.05 12.87 -1.15
CA ARG A 609 -12.87 13.94 -2.14
C ARG A 609 -11.43 14.42 -2.26
N ASP A 610 -10.73 14.59 -1.13
CA ASP A 610 -9.36 15.10 -1.08
C ASP A 610 -8.38 14.11 -1.72
N MET A 611 -8.65 12.80 -1.61
CA MET A 611 -7.84 11.72 -2.18
C MET A 611 -6.34 11.82 -1.80
N LEU A 612 -6.07 12.34 -0.60
CA LEU A 612 -4.72 12.48 -0.07
C LEU A 612 -4.33 11.25 0.77
N PRO A 613 -3.05 10.85 0.76
CA PRO A 613 -2.58 9.79 1.65
C PRO A 613 -2.65 10.26 3.11
N GLN A 614 -2.96 9.33 4.00
CA GLN A 614 -2.96 9.51 5.45
C GLN A 614 -1.89 8.64 6.10
N SER A 615 -1.25 9.14 7.14
CA SER A 615 -0.41 8.33 8.03
C SER A 615 -1.29 7.48 8.95
N SER A 616 -0.69 6.50 9.65
CA SER A 616 -1.38 5.74 10.68
C SER A 616 -1.98 6.64 11.78
N ALA A 617 -1.27 7.70 12.21
CA ALA A 617 -1.76 8.59 13.27
C ALA A 617 -2.92 9.47 12.78
N GLU A 618 -2.83 9.97 11.55
CA GLU A 618 -3.93 10.73 10.95
C GLU A 618 -5.17 9.84 10.77
N SER A 619 -4.98 8.61 10.30
CA SER A 619 -6.05 7.62 10.16
C SER A 619 -6.68 7.23 11.50
N ARG A 620 -5.89 7.25 12.58
CA ARG A 620 -6.41 7.08 13.94
C ARG A 620 -7.24 8.28 14.40
N ARG A 621 -6.75 9.49 14.13
CA ARG A 621 -7.46 10.73 14.45
C ARG A 621 -8.80 10.84 13.73
N THR A 622 -8.89 10.37 12.49
CA THR A 622 -10.11 10.37 11.67
C THR A 622 -11.04 9.19 11.97
N GLY A 623 -10.59 8.18 12.74
CA GLY A 623 -11.41 7.03 13.15
C GLY A 623 -11.32 5.78 12.24
N LEU A 624 -10.49 5.82 11.19
CA LEU A 624 -10.23 4.65 10.33
C LEU A 624 -9.37 3.58 11.02
N VAL A 625 -8.47 3.99 11.91
CA VAL A 625 -7.60 3.10 12.68
C VAL A 625 -7.95 3.22 14.17
N ASP A 626 -8.08 2.08 14.84
CA ASP A 626 -8.42 2.03 16.26
C ASP A 626 -7.14 2.03 17.12
N ILE A 627 -6.15 1.22 16.74
CA ILE A 627 -4.93 0.98 17.50
C ILE A 627 -3.70 1.17 16.60
N GLU A 628 -2.68 1.85 17.13
CA GLU A 628 -1.36 1.91 16.50
C GLU A 628 -0.35 1.10 17.31
N VAL A 629 0.47 0.31 16.64
CA VAL A 629 1.53 -0.52 17.24
C VAL A 629 2.87 -0.26 16.58
N GLY A 630 3.94 -0.53 17.30
CA GLY A 630 5.30 -0.46 16.81
C GLY A 630 5.87 0.95 16.69
N THR A 631 6.96 1.03 15.96
CA THR A 631 7.68 2.25 15.63
C THR A 631 7.89 2.33 14.12
N PHE A 632 8.14 3.52 13.60
CA PHE A 632 8.37 3.73 12.17
C PHE A 632 9.61 3.00 11.62
N ALA A 633 10.56 2.66 12.50
CA ALA A 633 11.85 2.07 12.14
C ALA A 633 11.84 0.54 12.17
N GLN A 634 10.86 -0.06 12.83
CA GLN A 634 10.71 -1.50 12.84
C GLN A 634 10.33 -2.03 11.46
N THR A 635 10.92 -3.17 11.14
CA THR A 635 10.53 -3.98 10.00
C THR A 635 9.15 -4.58 10.21
N ARG A 636 8.55 -5.03 9.11
CA ARG A 636 7.28 -5.77 9.13
C ARG A 636 7.35 -7.01 10.01
N ASP A 637 8.49 -7.70 10.07
CA ASP A 637 8.64 -8.94 10.81
C ASP A 637 8.87 -8.68 12.31
N GLU A 638 9.56 -7.59 12.68
CA GLU A 638 9.65 -7.16 14.09
C GLU A 638 8.28 -6.71 14.62
N SER A 639 7.55 -5.89 13.87
CA SER A 639 6.21 -5.46 14.27
C SER A 639 5.19 -6.60 14.33
N HIS A 640 5.41 -7.72 13.64
CA HIS A 640 4.51 -8.89 13.65
C HIS A 640 4.21 -9.37 15.07
N LEU A 641 5.23 -9.44 15.92
CA LEU A 641 5.10 -9.91 17.29
C LEU A 641 4.15 -9.02 18.09
N GLU A 642 4.22 -7.70 17.88
CA GLU A 642 3.35 -6.75 18.56
C GLU A 642 1.88 -6.87 18.14
N PHE A 643 1.61 -7.17 16.86
CA PHE A 643 0.24 -7.50 16.44
C PHE A 643 -0.25 -8.77 17.14
N VAL A 644 0.58 -9.82 17.20
CA VAL A 644 0.21 -11.07 17.88
C VAL A 644 -0.07 -10.84 19.37
N ASP A 645 0.76 -10.03 20.03
CA ASP A 645 0.59 -9.71 21.44
C ASP A 645 -0.65 -8.84 21.69
N GLN A 646 -0.95 -7.90 20.79
CA GLN A 646 -2.19 -7.14 20.83
C GLN A 646 -3.42 -8.05 20.66
N LEU A 647 -3.35 -9.05 19.78
CA LEU A 647 -4.43 -10.04 19.62
C LEU A 647 -4.60 -10.92 20.86
N LYS A 648 -3.51 -11.39 21.47
CA LYS A 648 -3.56 -12.13 22.75
C LYS A 648 -4.16 -11.28 23.86
N HIS A 649 -3.80 -9.99 23.92
CA HIS A 649 -4.38 -9.05 24.87
C HIS A 649 -5.89 -8.90 24.65
N LEU A 650 -6.36 -8.78 23.39
CA LEU A 650 -7.79 -8.71 23.10
C LEU A 650 -8.56 -9.97 23.53
N LEU A 651 -7.96 -11.16 23.45
CA LEU A 651 -8.59 -12.41 23.92
C LEU A 651 -8.90 -12.37 25.42
N THR A 652 -7.99 -11.81 26.22
CA THR A 652 -8.07 -11.84 27.70
C THR A 652 -8.54 -10.53 28.33
N ALA A 653 -8.64 -9.44 27.56
CA ALA A 653 -8.98 -8.12 28.08
C ALA A 653 -10.35 -8.10 28.77
N PRO A 654 -10.45 -7.53 29.99
CA PRO A 654 -11.73 -7.27 30.62
C PRO A 654 -12.41 -6.06 29.94
N SER A 655 -13.73 -6.05 29.86
CA SER A 655 -14.49 -4.87 29.41
C SER A 655 -14.72 -3.82 30.50
N THR A 656 -14.06 -3.94 31.66
CA THR A 656 -14.19 -3.02 32.82
C THR A 656 -13.22 -1.84 32.83
N SER A 657 -12.43 -1.64 31.77
CA SER A 657 -11.57 -0.46 31.68
C SER A 657 -12.41 0.82 31.64
N SER A 658 -11.97 1.86 32.36
CA SER A 658 -12.62 3.18 32.37
C SER A 658 -12.52 3.91 31.03
N ALA A 659 -11.62 3.48 30.15
CA ALA A 659 -11.52 3.97 28.77
C ALA A 659 -12.38 3.13 27.83
N ALA A 660 -13.17 3.78 26.97
CA ALA A 660 -13.90 3.11 25.89
C ALA A 660 -12.91 2.31 25.03
N PRO A 661 -13.23 1.05 24.67
CA PRO A 661 -12.32 0.23 23.88
C PRO A 661 -12.14 0.84 22.48
N ALA A 662 -10.90 0.85 22.00
CA ALA A 662 -10.55 1.28 20.67
C ALA A 662 -11.08 0.25 19.65
N CYS A 663 -12.25 0.52 19.10
CA CYS A 663 -12.97 -0.34 18.16
C CYS A 663 -14.01 0.45 17.37
N ALA A 664 -14.56 -0.18 16.33
CA ALA A 664 -15.61 0.37 15.50
C ALA A 664 -16.86 0.77 16.32
N PRO A 665 -17.56 1.85 15.94
CA PRO A 665 -18.73 2.30 16.68
C PRO A 665 -19.84 1.26 16.83
N TRP A 666 -20.03 0.37 15.85
CA TRP A 666 -21.06 -0.68 15.91
C TRP A 666 -20.74 -1.81 16.89
N CYS A 667 -19.49 -1.97 17.35
CA CYS A 667 -19.12 -3.02 18.29
C CYS A 667 -18.64 -2.46 19.65
N ARG A 668 -18.80 -1.15 19.87
CA ARG A 668 -18.42 -0.48 21.12
C ARG A 668 -19.36 -0.90 22.26
N PRO A 669 -18.87 -1.58 23.31
CA PRO A 669 -19.68 -1.97 24.45
C PRO A 669 -20.19 -0.75 25.23
N ALA A 670 -21.50 -0.73 25.54
CA ALA A 670 -22.11 0.29 26.39
C ALA A 670 -22.04 -0.05 27.89
N ILE A 671 -21.95 -1.34 28.23
CA ILE A 671 -21.95 -1.84 29.61
C ILE A 671 -20.65 -2.60 29.87
N PRO A 672 -19.92 -2.28 30.96
CA PRO A 672 -18.78 -3.08 31.41
C PRO A 672 -19.16 -4.53 31.69
N GLY A 673 -18.42 -5.48 31.13
CA GLY A 673 -18.56 -6.91 31.40
C GLY A 673 -17.22 -7.59 31.73
N ALA A 674 -17.25 -8.89 31.98
CA ALA A 674 -16.05 -9.65 32.34
C ALA A 674 -15.08 -9.90 31.15
N ASN A 675 -15.57 -9.94 29.90
CA ASN A 675 -14.75 -10.24 28.71
C ASN A 675 -15.08 -9.28 27.55
N LEU A 676 -14.06 -8.63 27.01
CA LEU A 676 -14.18 -7.61 25.96
C LEU A 676 -14.80 -8.15 24.67
N ILE A 677 -14.34 -9.30 24.16
CA ILE A 677 -14.86 -9.89 22.91
C ILE A 677 -16.34 -10.21 23.01
N ALA A 678 -16.76 -10.80 24.13
CA ALA A 678 -18.17 -11.11 24.36
C ALA A 678 -19.03 -9.83 24.39
N ALA A 679 -18.52 -8.78 25.05
CA ALA A 679 -19.18 -7.48 25.12
C ALA A 679 -19.27 -6.80 23.73
N MET A 680 -18.21 -6.88 22.93
CA MET A 680 -18.21 -6.36 21.55
C MET A 680 -19.19 -7.11 20.65
N CYS A 681 -19.23 -8.44 20.76
CA CYS A 681 -20.20 -9.27 20.05
C CYS A 681 -21.64 -8.97 20.47
N HIS A 682 -21.87 -8.62 21.73
CA HIS A 682 -23.19 -8.17 22.20
C HIS A 682 -23.57 -6.82 21.57
N ALA A 683 -22.71 -5.81 21.70
CA ALA A 683 -22.94 -4.49 21.13
C ALA A 683 -23.21 -4.54 19.62
N LYS A 684 -22.43 -5.34 18.87
CA LYS A 684 -22.62 -5.54 17.43
C LYS A 684 -23.97 -6.15 17.09
N ARG A 685 -24.44 -7.13 17.88
CA ARG A 685 -25.77 -7.72 17.70
C ARG A 685 -26.87 -6.70 17.93
N GLU A 686 -26.76 -5.88 18.98
CA GLU A 686 -27.75 -4.83 19.27
C GLU A 686 -27.77 -3.75 18.20
N ALA A 687 -26.59 -3.24 17.82
CA ALA A 687 -26.44 -2.23 16.79
C ALA A 687 -27.01 -2.70 15.44
N TYR A 688 -26.76 -3.95 15.04
CA TYR A 688 -27.25 -4.46 13.77
C TYR A 688 -28.72 -4.87 13.80
N THR A 689 -29.24 -5.32 14.95
CA THR A 689 -30.66 -5.66 15.10
C THR A 689 -31.56 -4.42 15.15
N SER A 690 -31.04 -3.32 15.70
CA SER A 690 -31.76 -2.04 15.77
C SER A 690 -31.67 -1.20 14.49
N ARG A 691 -30.78 -1.57 13.55
CA ARG A 691 -30.59 -0.83 12.29
C ARG A 691 -31.73 -1.13 11.32
N PRO A 692 -32.42 -0.11 10.75
CA PRO A 692 -33.54 -0.33 9.84
C PRO A 692 -33.10 -0.79 8.45
N THR A 693 -31.93 -0.36 7.98
CA THR A 693 -31.44 -0.64 6.63
C THR A 693 -30.48 -1.84 6.65
N PRO A 694 -30.69 -2.90 5.86
CA PRO A 694 -29.74 -4.01 5.76
C PRO A 694 -28.40 -3.57 5.18
N LEU A 695 -27.26 -4.15 5.59
CA LEU A 695 -25.97 -3.84 4.98
C LEU A 695 -25.94 -4.20 3.48
N LEU A 696 -26.73 -5.21 3.08
CA LEU A 696 -26.91 -5.57 1.67
C LEU A 696 -27.36 -4.38 0.80
N HIS A 697 -28.09 -3.41 1.36
CA HIS A 697 -28.47 -2.21 0.61
C HIS A 697 -27.26 -1.32 0.27
N TYR A 698 -26.33 -1.13 1.22
CA TYR A 698 -25.09 -0.38 0.99
C TYR A 698 -24.25 -1.04 -0.10
N ARG A 699 -24.13 -2.38 -0.06
CA ARG A 699 -23.51 -3.16 -1.14
C ARG A 699 -24.18 -2.91 -2.49
N ASN A 700 -25.49 -3.02 -2.56
CA ASN A 700 -26.22 -2.85 -3.83
C ASN A 700 -26.06 -1.44 -4.41
N GLU A 701 -26.09 -0.41 -3.56
CA GLU A 701 -25.90 0.99 -4.00
C GLU A 701 -24.47 1.22 -4.51
N GLU A 702 -23.46 0.74 -3.79
CA GLU A 702 -22.06 0.86 -4.22
C GLU A 702 -21.79 0.08 -5.51
N LEU A 703 -22.33 -1.15 -5.63
CA LEU A 703 -22.22 -1.95 -6.84
C LEU A 703 -22.95 -1.33 -8.04
N SER A 704 -24.09 -0.67 -7.81
CA SER A 704 -24.78 0.14 -8.81
C SER A 704 -23.87 1.25 -9.34
N GLN A 705 -23.20 2.00 -8.44
CA GLN A 705 -22.23 3.02 -8.83
C GLN A 705 -21.03 2.43 -9.58
N MET A 706 -20.51 1.27 -9.15
CA MET A 706 -19.42 0.58 -9.83
C MET A 706 -19.82 0.08 -11.23
N LEU A 707 -21.08 -0.34 -11.46
CA LEU A 707 -21.57 -0.68 -12.80
C LEU A 707 -21.55 0.52 -13.74
N LEU A 708 -21.87 1.71 -13.24
CA LEU A 708 -21.71 2.95 -14.01
C LEU A 708 -20.25 3.16 -14.41
N ASP A 709 -19.30 3.00 -13.47
CA ASP A 709 -17.88 3.10 -13.77
C ASP A 709 -17.37 1.98 -14.71
N CYS A 710 -18.07 0.85 -14.79
CA CYS A 710 -17.70 -0.23 -15.70
C CYS A 710 -18.31 -0.09 -17.11
N LYS A 711 -19.50 0.51 -17.24
CA LYS A 711 -20.28 0.41 -18.50
C LYS A 711 -21.00 1.68 -18.95
N HIS A 712 -21.26 2.65 -18.07
CA HIS A 712 -21.96 3.87 -18.46
C HIS A 712 -21.10 4.66 -19.48
N PRO A 713 -21.66 5.21 -20.58
CA PRO A 713 -20.87 5.82 -21.66
C PRO A 713 -19.88 6.89 -21.20
N THR A 714 -20.24 7.70 -20.19
CA THR A 714 -19.37 8.75 -19.65
C THR A 714 -18.40 8.23 -18.59
N ARG A 715 -18.90 7.44 -17.62
CA ARG A 715 -18.11 7.05 -16.43
C ARG A 715 -17.13 5.93 -16.74
N SER A 716 -17.49 5.02 -17.65
CA SER A 716 -16.60 3.95 -18.09
C SER A 716 -15.36 4.44 -18.85
N GLN A 717 -15.51 5.45 -19.70
CA GLN A 717 -14.38 6.05 -20.42
C GLN A 717 -13.34 6.60 -19.45
N ARG A 718 -13.78 7.30 -18.40
CA ARG A 718 -12.91 7.82 -17.34
C ARG A 718 -12.11 6.71 -16.67
N TYR A 719 -12.78 5.68 -16.14
CA TYR A 719 -12.11 4.61 -15.41
C TYR A 719 -11.17 3.80 -16.33
N HIS A 720 -11.64 3.37 -17.50
CA HIS A 720 -10.88 2.49 -18.38
C HIS A 720 -9.62 3.17 -18.93
N THR A 721 -9.71 4.45 -19.31
CA THR A 721 -8.54 5.20 -19.80
C THR A 721 -7.50 5.42 -18.70
N ARG A 722 -7.93 5.72 -17.47
CA ARG A 722 -7.04 5.87 -16.30
C ARG A 722 -6.39 4.54 -15.91
N ARG A 723 -7.15 3.43 -15.88
CA ARG A 723 -6.61 2.08 -15.65
C ARG A 723 -5.55 1.73 -16.69
N TYR A 724 -5.86 1.92 -17.98
CA TYR A 724 -4.92 1.66 -19.08
C TYR A 724 -3.63 2.45 -18.86
N ALA A 725 -3.71 3.77 -18.65
CA ALA A 725 -2.53 4.60 -18.43
C ALA A 725 -1.71 4.17 -17.20
N PHE A 726 -2.38 3.81 -16.10
CA PHE A 726 -1.75 3.39 -14.86
C PHE A 726 -1.00 2.05 -14.98
N ILE A 727 -1.61 1.05 -15.62
CA ILE A 727 -1.04 -0.29 -15.77
C ILE A 727 0.03 -0.31 -16.85
N ARG A 728 -0.26 0.29 -18.00
CA ARG A 728 0.64 0.33 -19.15
C ARG A 728 1.81 1.33 -18.97
N LYS A 729 1.80 2.09 -17.87
CA LYS A 729 2.78 3.13 -17.52
C LYS A 729 3.00 4.11 -18.67
N VAL A 730 1.90 4.56 -19.27
CA VAL A 730 1.94 5.49 -20.39
C VAL A 730 2.50 6.82 -19.90
N LYS A 731 3.68 7.19 -20.38
CA LYS A 731 4.25 8.52 -20.17
C LYS A 731 3.60 9.47 -21.17
N ASN A 732 2.48 10.10 -20.79
CA ASN A 732 1.92 11.16 -21.63
C ASN A 732 2.74 12.44 -21.42
N ALA A 733 3.00 13.19 -22.50
CA ALA A 733 3.58 14.54 -22.45
C ALA A 733 2.72 15.54 -21.63
N LYS A 734 1.51 15.11 -21.22
CA LYS A 734 0.56 15.83 -20.36
C LYS A 734 0.35 15.17 -19.00
N THR A 735 1.27 14.33 -18.51
CA THR A 735 1.17 13.75 -17.15
C THR A 735 1.29 14.88 -16.14
N LYS A 736 0.15 15.49 -15.80
CA LYS A 736 0.05 16.65 -14.93
C LYS A 736 0.14 16.20 -13.47
N THR A 737 0.78 17.01 -12.64
CA THR A 737 0.65 16.85 -11.20
C THR A 737 -0.80 17.09 -10.78
N PRO A 738 -1.44 16.17 -10.04
CA PRO A 738 -2.80 16.42 -9.60
C PRO A 738 -2.88 17.63 -8.67
N ALA A 739 -3.90 18.47 -8.84
CA ALA A 739 -4.05 19.76 -8.19
C ALA A 739 -3.99 19.64 -6.65
N ARG A 740 -4.63 18.63 -6.07
CA ARG A 740 -4.54 18.27 -4.64
C ARG A 740 -3.13 18.17 -4.06
N TYR A 741 -2.11 17.87 -4.87
CA TYR A 741 -0.71 17.78 -4.40
C TYR A 741 0.10 19.07 -4.61
N MET A 742 -0.40 19.99 -5.43
CA MET A 742 0.34 21.20 -5.80
C MET A 742 0.30 22.28 -4.71
N GLY A 743 -0.55 22.13 -3.69
CA GLY A 743 -0.62 23.08 -2.58
C GLY A 743 -0.87 24.51 -3.08
N PRO A 744 -0.08 25.51 -2.66
CA PRO A 744 -0.21 26.89 -3.16
C PRO A 744 0.03 27.07 -4.67
N LEU A 745 0.65 26.10 -5.36
CA LEU A 745 0.77 26.11 -6.82
C LEU A 745 -0.47 25.59 -7.55
N ALA A 746 -1.45 25.06 -6.82
CA ALA A 746 -2.64 24.49 -7.42
C ALA A 746 -3.41 25.56 -8.20
N GLY A 747 -3.78 25.22 -9.45
CA GLY A 747 -4.71 26.01 -10.24
C GLY A 747 -6.16 25.60 -9.94
N ALA A 748 -6.97 25.50 -10.99
CA ALA A 748 -8.31 24.92 -10.88
C ALA A 748 -8.23 23.46 -10.39
N PRO A 749 -9.21 23.01 -9.57
CA PRO A 749 -9.34 21.60 -9.18
C PRO A 749 -9.42 20.71 -10.41
N ASP A 750 -8.85 19.51 -10.31
CA ASP A 750 -8.99 18.50 -11.37
C ASP A 750 -10.42 17.94 -11.40
N GLU A 751 -10.81 17.30 -12.51
CA GLU A 751 -12.17 16.80 -12.69
C GLU A 751 -12.63 15.87 -11.55
N GLU A 752 -11.73 15.05 -10.99
CA GLU A 752 -12.05 14.16 -9.87
C GLU A 752 -12.31 14.86 -8.53
N GLU A 753 -11.95 16.13 -8.40
CA GLU A 753 -12.17 16.93 -7.20
C GLU A 753 -13.53 17.66 -7.24
N LEU A 754 -14.22 17.64 -8.39
CA LEU A 754 -15.49 18.34 -8.59
C LEU A 754 -16.69 17.49 -8.16
N GLU A 755 -17.74 18.14 -7.64
CA GLU A 755 -18.96 17.47 -7.18
C GLU A 755 -19.67 16.72 -8.31
N HIS A 756 -19.70 17.29 -9.52
CA HIS A 756 -20.36 16.68 -10.68
C HIS A 756 -19.64 15.45 -11.25
N PHE A 757 -18.46 15.09 -10.74
CA PHE A 757 -17.68 13.96 -11.23
C PHE A 757 -18.44 12.62 -11.16
N ASP A 758 -19.32 12.43 -10.17
CA ASP A 758 -20.09 11.18 -10.04
C ASP A 758 -21.40 11.19 -10.84
N GLN A 759 -21.73 12.30 -11.51
CA GLN A 759 -22.95 12.41 -12.29
C GLN A 759 -22.96 11.39 -13.45
N ALA A 760 -24.12 10.79 -13.67
CA ALA A 760 -24.40 9.90 -14.80
C ALA A 760 -25.63 10.44 -15.55
N PRO A 761 -25.45 11.34 -16.54
CA PRO A 761 -26.57 11.94 -17.26
C PRO A 761 -27.43 10.90 -17.98
N GLY A 762 -28.75 10.99 -17.81
CA GLY A 762 -29.69 10.06 -18.46
C GLY A 762 -29.79 8.68 -17.82
N TRP A 763 -29.08 8.43 -16.70
CA TRP A 763 -29.16 7.19 -15.94
C TRP A 763 -30.43 7.11 -15.09
N VAL A 764 -31.10 5.97 -15.13
CA VAL A 764 -32.19 5.61 -14.22
C VAL A 764 -31.69 4.58 -13.21
N ARG A 765 -31.74 4.90 -11.91
CA ARG A 765 -31.24 4.04 -10.83
C ARG A 765 -31.83 2.64 -10.91
N GLY A 766 -30.94 1.64 -10.95
CA GLY A 766 -31.29 0.22 -10.96
C GLY A 766 -31.28 -0.42 -12.34
N GLU A 767 -31.35 0.35 -13.43
CA GLU A 767 -31.33 -0.19 -14.80
C GLU A 767 -29.99 -0.83 -15.17
N GLU A 768 -28.91 -0.35 -14.54
CA GLU A 768 -27.53 -0.76 -14.80
C GLU A 768 -27.27 -2.24 -14.48
N TRP A 769 -28.06 -2.83 -13.59
CA TRP A 769 -28.02 -4.26 -13.29
C TRP A 769 -28.39 -5.09 -14.53
N GLY A 770 -29.27 -4.58 -15.38
CA GLY A 770 -29.63 -5.20 -16.65
C GLY A 770 -28.44 -5.31 -17.61
N TRP A 771 -27.45 -4.42 -17.51
CA TRP A 771 -26.25 -4.43 -18.37
C TRP A 771 -25.30 -5.61 -18.09
N VAL A 772 -25.49 -6.29 -16.95
CA VAL A 772 -24.80 -7.53 -16.58
C VAL A 772 -25.76 -8.71 -16.48
N GLY A 773 -26.98 -8.58 -17.01
CA GLY A 773 -27.98 -9.65 -17.05
C GLY A 773 -28.59 -9.99 -15.68
N LEU A 774 -28.59 -9.03 -14.75
CA LEU A 774 -29.16 -9.20 -13.41
C LEU A 774 -30.42 -8.34 -13.24
N PRO A 775 -31.40 -8.78 -12.44
CA PRO A 775 -32.54 -7.95 -12.08
C PRO A 775 -32.10 -6.81 -11.16
N THR A 776 -32.81 -5.69 -11.21
CA THR A 776 -32.64 -4.61 -10.25
C THR A 776 -32.91 -5.13 -8.82
N PRO A 777 -31.98 -4.95 -7.87
CA PRO A 777 -32.19 -5.36 -6.49
C PRO A 777 -33.43 -4.68 -5.90
N PRO A 778 -34.27 -5.39 -5.12
CA PRO A 778 -35.48 -4.80 -4.53
C PRO A 778 -35.21 -3.52 -3.73
N SER A 779 -34.06 -3.45 -3.06
CA SER A 779 -33.65 -2.30 -2.27
C SER A 779 -33.27 -1.05 -3.10
N LEU A 780 -33.11 -1.17 -4.43
CA LEU A 780 -32.89 -0.05 -5.34
C LEU A 780 -34.15 0.39 -6.08
N VAL A 781 -35.19 -0.45 -6.11
CA VAL A 781 -36.50 -0.15 -6.73
C VAL A 781 -37.29 0.90 -5.90
N THR A 782 -36.87 1.12 -4.65
CA THR A 782 -37.47 2.11 -3.73
C THR A 782 -37.14 3.57 -4.09
N SER A 783 -37.93 4.50 -3.52
CA SER A 783 -37.79 5.96 -3.66
C SER A 783 -36.35 6.51 -3.47
N GLU A 784 -36.07 7.68 -4.05
CA GLU A 784 -34.85 8.48 -3.86
C GLU A 784 -34.44 8.67 -2.39
N SER A 785 -35.40 8.58 -1.46
CA SER A 785 -35.15 8.65 -0.01
C SER A 785 -34.26 7.53 0.55
N THR A 786 -34.03 6.45 -0.20
CA THR A 786 -33.12 5.37 0.22
C THR A 786 -31.69 5.56 -0.25
N ARG A 787 -31.37 6.61 -1.02
CA ARG A 787 -29.97 6.87 -1.40
C ARG A 787 -29.11 7.15 -0.17
N ILE A 788 -27.87 6.68 -0.22
CA ILE A 788 -26.88 6.92 0.83
C ILE A 788 -26.14 8.22 0.50
N PRO A 789 -26.29 9.29 1.32
CA PRO A 789 -25.62 10.55 1.06
C PRO A 789 -24.15 10.47 1.49
N LEU A 790 -23.30 9.90 0.63
CA LEU A 790 -21.85 9.80 0.86
C LEU A 790 -21.16 11.17 0.94
N TYR A 791 -21.76 12.16 0.27
CA TYR A 791 -21.22 13.50 0.08
C TYR A 791 -22.28 14.54 0.47
N PRO A 792 -22.52 14.80 1.78
CA PRO A 792 -23.56 15.73 2.20
C PRO A 792 -23.26 17.17 1.73
N SER A 793 -24.32 17.94 1.47
CA SER A 793 -24.24 19.32 0.96
C SER A 793 -23.53 20.29 1.91
N SER A 794 -23.48 19.94 3.21
CA SER A 794 -22.80 20.70 4.26
C SER A 794 -21.31 20.40 4.38
N ALA A 795 -20.79 19.36 3.72
CA ALA A 795 -19.38 18.99 3.83
C ALA A 795 -18.51 20.07 3.16
N PRO A 796 -17.60 20.74 3.91
CA PRO A 796 -16.75 21.79 3.35
C PRO A 796 -15.87 21.22 2.24
N LEU A 797 -15.74 21.95 1.13
CA LEU A 797 -14.95 21.55 -0.04
C LEU A 797 -13.42 21.65 0.18
N ARG A 798 -12.97 21.87 1.42
CA ARG A 798 -11.59 21.83 1.91
C ARG A 798 -11.63 21.97 3.42
N THR A 799 -11.24 20.95 4.17
CA THR A 799 -10.95 21.13 5.61
C THR A 799 -9.65 21.92 5.74
N GLU A 800 -9.75 23.21 6.06
CA GLU A 800 -8.68 23.85 6.85
C GLU A 800 -8.62 23.12 8.19
N MET A 801 -7.42 22.72 8.61
CA MET A 801 -7.25 22.10 9.93
C MET A 801 -7.79 23.06 11.00
N PRO A 802 -8.56 22.59 11.99
CA PRO A 802 -9.01 23.45 13.07
C PRO A 802 -7.79 24.01 13.81
N ARG A 803 -7.62 25.33 13.76
CA ARG A 803 -6.60 26.06 14.52
C ARG A 803 -6.80 25.74 16.00
N LYS A 804 -5.79 25.16 16.65
CA LYS A 804 -5.76 25.12 18.11
C LYS A 804 -5.56 26.55 18.61
N ASP A 805 -6.62 27.19 19.06
CA ASP A 805 -6.50 28.37 19.91
C ASP A 805 -5.89 27.95 21.25
N SER A 806 -4.57 28.03 21.34
CA SER A 806 -3.85 27.98 22.60
C SER A 806 -3.96 29.35 23.28
N GLN A 807 -5.05 29.59 24.01
CA GLN A 807 -5.06 30.62 25.06
C GLN A 807 -4.83 29.96 26.42
N ALA A 808 -3.55 29.80 26.76
CA ALA A 808 -3.13 29.70 28.14
C ALA A 808 -3.16 31.13 28.72
N SER A 809 -4.23 31.48 29.43
CA SER A 809 -4.28 32.72 30.21
C SER A 809 -3.31 32.60 31.39
N GLN A 810 -2.14 33.23 31.29
CA GLN A 810 -1.29 33.50 32.44
C GLN A 810 -1.97 34.52 33.35
N GLY A 811 -2.50 34.05 34.48
CA GLY A 811 -2.92 34.91 35.58
C GLY A 811 -1.70 35.32 36.40
N SER A 812 -1.40 36.62 36.42
CA SER A 812 -0.38 37.19 37.30
C SER A 812 -0.87 37.21 38.75
N THR A 813 0.04 36.89 39.65
CA THR A 813 -0.13 36.95 41.10
C THR A 813 0.14 38.36 41.63
N THR A 814 -0.82 38.97 42.33
CA THR A 814 -0.56 39.93 43.43
C THR A 814 -1.74 40.03 44.40
N SER A 815 -1.58 39.43 45.59
CA SER A 815 -1.80 40.01 46.93
C SER A 815 -3.00 40.98 47.14
N SER A 816 -4.01 40.59 47.95
CA SER A 816 -4.19 41.05 49.35
C SER A 816 -5.62 40.83 49.92
N ARG A 817 -5.69 40.08 51.04
CA ARG A 817 -6.56 40.10 52.24
C ARG A 817 -8.11 40.29 52.20
N PRO A 818 -8.82 39.78 53.25
CA PRO A 818 -10.24 39.44 53.20
C PRO A 818 -11.15 40.48 53.89
N GLY A 819 -12.45 40.50 53.54
CA GLY A 819 -13.44 41.32 54.22
C GLY A 819 -14.88 41.01 53.80
N GLU A 820 -15.60 40.37 54.72
CA GLU A 820 -16.99 40.59 55.14
C GLU A 820 -18.20 40.43 54.20
N SER A 821 -19.16 39.69 54.77
CA SER A 821 -20.59 39.50 54.51
C SER A 821 -21.40 40.69 53.97
N VAL A 822 -22.48 40.43 53.22
CA VAL A 822 -23.90 40.48 53.67
C VAL A 822 -24.84 40.11 52.51
N ALA A 823 -25.96 39.49 52.89
CA ALA A 823 -27.07 38.92 52.12
C ALA A 823 -27.85 39.85 51.15
N SER A 824 -28.49 39.27 50.12
CA SER A 824 -29.97 39.11 50.02
C SER A 824 -30.45 38.69 48.61
N THR A 825 -31.33 37.65 48.60
CA THR A 825 -32.55 37.39 47.78
C THR A 825 -32.70 38.04 46.39
N ASP A 826 -33.21 37.43 45.32
CA ASP A 826 -34.23 36.38 45.21
C ASP A 826 -34.38 35.87 43.75
N SER A 827 -35.13 34.78 43.59
CA SER A 827 -35.82 34.28 42.38
C SER A 827 -35.09 33.40 41.33
N SER A 828 -35.31 32.08 41.49
CA SER A 828 -35.36 31.01 40.46
C SER A 828 -36.68 31.08 39.66
N PRO A 829 -36.90 30.41 38.48
CA PRO A 829 -36.59 28.99 38.26
C PRO A 829 -36.18 28.51 36.84
N ASN A 830 -35.75 27.24 36.86
CA ASN A 830 -35.38 26.30 35.80
C ASN A 830 -36.31 26.21 34.57
N LEU A 831 -35.71 25.86 33.42
CA LEU A 831 -36.26 25.07 32.29
C LEU A 831 -35.06 24.55 31.48
N GLN A 832 -34.63 23.29 31.59
CA GLN A 832 -35.12 22.06 30.94
C GLN A 832 -35.44 22.17 29.43
N THR A 833 -34.70 21.34 28.70
CA THR A 833 -34.69 20.97 27.27
C THR A 833 -36.04 20.56 26.68
N PRO A 834 -36.27 20.80 25.37
CA PRO A 834 -37.33 20.12 24.63
C PRO A 834 -36.81 19.06 23.63
N LEU A 835 -37.45 17.89 23.70
CA LEU A 835 -37.63 16.93 22.62
C LEU A 835 -38.75 17.43 21.69
N ILE A 836 -38.65 17.22 20.38
CA ILE A 836 -39.76 17.44 19.43
C ILE A 836 -40.03 16.13 18.67
N ASP A 837 -41.30 15.75 18.73
CA ASP A 837 -41.94 14.59 18.11
C ASP A 837 -42.68 15.01 16.83
N PHE A 838 -42.81 14.09 15.88
CA PHE A 838 -43.43 14.28 14.56
C PHE A 838 -44.89 13.78 14.59
N ALA A 839 -45.85 14.61 14.17
CA ALA A 839 -47.12 14.13 13.60
C ALA A 839 -47.87 15.22 12.81
N GLU A 840 -48.32 14.81 11.62
CA GLU A 840 -49.54 15.19 10.90
C GLU A 840 -49.75 16.64 10.39
N TRP A 841 -49.80 16.78 9.06
CA TRP A 841 -51.06 17.14 8.42
C TRP A 841 -51.10 16.79 6.93
N ASN A 842 -52.17 16.10 6.54
CA ASN A 842 -52.57 15.80 5.17
C ASN A 842 -53.97 16.42 4.99
N THR A 843 -54.15 17.24 3.95
CA THR A 843 -55.39 17.63 3.22
C THR A 843 -54.99 18.87 2.42
N GLY A 844 -55.02 18.95 1.08
CA GLY A 844 -55.99 18.46 0.13
C GLY A 844 -56.47 19.69 -0.65
N LEU A 845 -56.32 19.71 -1.99
CA LEU A 845 -57.22 20.35 -2.96
C LEU A 845 -56.72 20.16 -4.39
N THR A 846 -57.69 19.97 -5.26
CA THR A 846 -57.70 19.37 -6.58
C THR A 846 -57.67 20.38 -7.73
N LEU A 847 -57.17 19.89 -8.88
CA LEU A 847 -57.59 20.15 -10.28
C LEU A 847 -57.58 21.59 -10.81
N ASP A 848 -56.75 21.84 -11.84
CA ASP A 848 -57.28 22.14 -13.17
C ASP A 848 -56.21 22.06 -14.27
N SER A 849 -56.63 21.58 -15.44
CA SER A 849 -55.95 21.74 -16.73
C SER A 849 -57.02 22.09 -17.76
N PRO A 850 -56.74 22.98 -18.73
CA PRO A 850 -56.72 22.47 -20.12
C PRO A 850 -55.80 23.24 -21.12
N LYS A 851 -55.09 22.47 -21.95
CA LYS A 851 -55.01 22.46 -23.44
C LYS A 851 -54.76 23.73 -24.31
N ARG A 852 -53.97 23.46 -25.39
CA ARG A 852 -53.87 24.06 -26.76
C ARG A 852 -53.01 25.33 -26.92
N ASP A 853 -52.31 25.63 -28.03
CA ASP A 853 -52.03 24.99 -29.35
C ASP A 853 -50.89 25.80 -30.06
N SER A 854 -50.50 25.35 -31.27
CA SER A 854 -49.68 25.94 -32.35
C SER A 854 -48.16 25.74 -32.27
N GLN A 855 -47.53 24.84 -33.05
CA GLN A 855 -47.29 24.80 -34.52
C GLN A 855 -46.39 25.92 -35.05
N GLU A 856 -45.18 25.55 -35.49
CA GLU A 856 -44.64 25.88 -36.81
C GLU A 856 -43.56 24.85 -37.21
N GLU A 857 -43.81 24.15 -38.31
CA GLU A 857 -42.83 23.37 -39.09
C GLU A 857 -42.10 24.28 -40.07
N ILE A 858 -40.85 23.93 -40.44
CA ILE A 858 -40.37 23.74 -41.83
C ILE A 858 -38.98 23.09 -41.78
N SER A 859 -38.78 22.10 -42.66
CA SER A 859 -37.68 21.14 -42.77
C SER A 859 -36.73 21.47 -43.97
N PRO A 860 -35.95 20.53 -44.55
CA PRO A 860 -34.63 20.00 -44.15
C PRO A 860 -33.62 20.04 -45.33
N LEU A 861 -32.47 19.33 -45.23
CA LEU A 861 -31.55 18.76 -46.28
C LEU A 861 -30.08 18.90 -45.78
N ASP A 862 -29.14 17.96 -45.91
CA ASP A 862 -29.09 16.64 -46.55
C ASP A 862 -27.85 15.84 -46.04
N LYS A 863 -28.01 14.52 -45.91
CA LYS A 863 -27.13 13.36 -46.27
C LYS A 863 -25.59 13.43 -46.06
N ALA A 864 -24.99 12.51 -45.27
CA ALA A 864 -24.46 11.17 -45.66
C ALA A 864 -23.25 11.24 -46.64
N ARG A 865 -22.10 10.56 -46.53
CA ARG A 865 -21.64 9.28 -45.93
C ARG A 865 -20.07 9.19 -46.11
N PRO A 866 -19.37 8.08 -45.75
CA PRO A 866 -17.94 8.01 -45.36
C PRO A 866 -16.95 7.50 -46.44
N TYR A 867 -15.64 7.53 -46.13
CA TYR A 867 -14.52 6.86 -46.83
C TYR A 867 -13.51 6.37 -45.76
N VAL A 868 -13.14 5.09 -45.60
CA VAL A 868 -12.44 4.06 -46.42
C VAL A 868 -10.94 4.31 -46.63
N GLU A 869 -10.16 3.28 -46.27
CA GLU A 869 -8.71 3.06 -46.33
C GLU A 869 -8.03 3.38 -47.67
N ALA A 870 -6.75 3.78 -47.64
CA ALA A 870 -5.75 3.40 -48.64
C ALA A 870 -4.28 3.62 -48.20
N LYS A 871 -3.53 2.51 -48.22
CA LYS A 871 -2.14 2.23 -48.68
C LYS A 871 -1.06 3.34 -48.82
N ILE A 872 0.14 2.93 -48.40
CA ILE A 872 1.51 3.44 -48.64
C ILE A 872 1.93 3.24 -50.12
N PRO A 873 2.69 4.18 -50.73
CA PRO A 873 4.16 4.07 -50.96
C PRO A 873 4.86 5.43 -50.67
N GLY A 874 6.13 5.58 -50.28
CA GLY A 874 7.39 4.99 -50.71
C GLY A 874 8.46 6.09 -50.59
N SER A 875 9.63 5.74 -50.02
CA SER A 875 10.96 6.38 -50.11
C SER A 875 11.11 7.88 -50.42
N HIS A 876 11.73 8.63 -49.50
CA HIS A 876 12.89 9.46 -49.83
C HIS A 876 13.79 9.66 -48.60
N GLU A 877 15.08 9.52 -48.87
CA GLU A 877 16.24 9.67 -48.00
C GLU A 877 16.36 11.10 -47.46
N CYS A 878 16.77 11.23 -46.20
CA CYS A 878 17.59 12.36 -45.75
C CYS A 878 18.46 11.89 -44.58
N GLU A 879 19.75 11.76 -44.88
CA GLU A 879 20.85 11.49 -43.96
C GLU A 879 21.04 12.66 -42.98
N PHE A 880 21.25 12.36 -41.70
CA PHE A 880 22.14 13.06 -40.75
C PHE A 880 22.31 12.17 -39.50
N PRO A 881 23.43 12.26 -38.77
CA PRO A 881 24.24 11.08 -38.45
C PRO A 881 24.12 10.67 -36.98
N CYS A 882 24.51 9.40 -36.75
CA CYS A 882 24.83 8.82 -35.45
C CYS A 882 25.66 9.75 -34.56
N LEU A 883 25.18 9.99 -33.34
CA LEU A 883 26.04 10.04 -32.17
C LEU A 883 25.47 9.08 -31.12
N TYR A 884 26.36 8.19 -30.69
CA TYR A 884 26.15 7.01 -29.88
C TYR A 884 25.75 7.33 -28.43
N GLU A 885 24.95 6.42 -27.88
CA GLU A 885 24.81 5.97 -26.48
C GLU A 885 26.16 5.81 -25.72
N PRO A 886 26.17 5.63 -24.37
CA PRO A 886 25.05 5.35 -23.45
C PRO A 886 24.77 6.39 -22.36
#